data_AF-A0A534IK28-F1
#
_entry.id   AF-A0A534IK28-F1
#
_cell.length_a   1.000
_cell.length_b   1.000
_cell.length_c   1.000
_cell.angle_alpha   90.00
_cell.angle_beta   90.00
_cell.angle_gamma   90.00
#
_symmetry.space_group_name_H-M   'P 1'
#
loop_
_entity.id
_entity.type
_entity.pdbx_description
1 polymer ?
#
loop_
_entity_poly.entity_id
_entity_poly.type
_entity_poly.pdbx_seq_one_letter_code
_entity_poly.pdbx_strand_id
1 'polypeptide(L)'
;MRVAVVFKDRCQPKRCNLECIRFCPPQRTGTEVIWIDEETGKAAISEETCISCGICLPAGVPISTLNGMKPIEEVCEGDRVLTHRGRYRKVTGVMRRPYSGPLYRIWTTGQTDPLEVTEEHPVLAVVRPTYKAGKRPRKERGELRWVRPAELKQGDYTVRPKPHEIVRERWEVPVPVLLHGGRYPVWGEQIVALPLHPNLARLVGYYLAEGSADDRRVVFSFHEKERESLDDVHALVKEFFSLNGKEYQGNGHGRNVRYDSVFLTRVMKSLGDGCDTKRVPAAFMTAPPEARVEIVKGLWRGDGHLEPRRHYFSYSTTSPHLAYQVQELLASLGVVAGMTSGEPEGKLRAYTLVVTAQYADLMATYMGIDFVERRNRTASHYIDDKEFVYMPTRRIEVRPVQGLTVYNLEVEEDQTYVAAGQLVHNCVVKCPFDAIRIIGLPEPLKEDLVHQFGRNAFRLFRLPAPRKDGITGVLGPNGIGKTTALSILSGQLVPNLGHYRRKKPYWDDVLAYYKGTDLHDYLKRLSEGKLRTATKPQYVDKLSKVYKGQVRALLKKVDEAGRVGDVTEALNMSSYLDHDIATLSGGELQKVAIAATMLKDANVYFFDEPSSYLDIYERLRVARAIHELAARKQVVVVEHDLAVLDFLADHVYLLYGSEGAYGIVAQPRPVRTAINVYLHGMLKEENIRFRDRPIAFEVRPPRADWKGETLVTFDGLTKTYDEFTLEVEGGRLRKGEVVGVVGPNATGKTTFVKLLAGVEKPTSGTVEGKWAVSYKPQYLESNYEGTVRELFVNAVGKKAESGYFETEIAEPLKIRTMMERDVSSLSGGELQRVAVGLTLARDADIYLLDEPSAYLDSNQRMETAKTIRRVMEKEGKTGLIVDHDVYFLDLVSDSIMVFGGEPGVRGSGRGPFDMRTGM
;
A
#
# COMPACT_ATOMS: atom_id res chain seq x y z
N MET A 1 -17.88 13.44 6.11
CA MET A 1 -18.09 12.66 7.35
C MET A 1 -16.94 11.68 7.53
N ARG A 2 -16.71 11.17 8.75
CA ARG A 2 -15.67 10.16 9.02
C ARG A 2 -16.33 8.84 9.36
N VAL A 3 -15.85 7.76 8.76
CA VAL A 3 -16.25 6.39 9.06
C VAL A 3 -15.06 5.69 9.71
N ALA A 4 -15.15 5.43 11.00
CA ALA A 4 -14.19 4.64 11.75
C ALA A 4 -14.72 3.23 11.89
N VAL A 5 -13.94 2.23 11.47
CA VAL A 5 -14.30 0.82 11.50
C VAL A 5 -13.25 0.06 12.29
N VAL A 6 -13.73 -0.80 13.18
CA VAL A 6 -12.88 -1.68 13.98
C VAL A 6 -13.16 -3.14 13.61
N PHE A 7 -12.18 -3.79 13.00
CA PHE A 7 -12.19 -5.22 12.71
C PHE A 7 -11.97 -5.98 14.02
N LYS A 8 -13.07 -6.43 14.64
CA LYS A 8 -13.07 -7.04 15.98
C LYS A 8 -12.21 -8.31 16.05
N ASP A 9 -12.16 -9.07 14.97
CA ASP A 9 -11.33 -10.26 14.76
C ASP A 9 -9.83 -9.95 14.80
N ARG A 10 -9.41 -8.80 14.27
CA ARG A 10 -8.02 -8.35 14.26
C ARG A 10 -7.60 -7.58 15.51
N CYS A 11 -8.57 -7.01 16.23
CA CYS A 11 -8.30 -6.18 17.40
C CYS A 11 -7.80 -7.05 18.57
N GLN A 12 -6.52 -6.91 18.93
CA GLN A 12 -5.89 -7.67 20.02
C GLN A 12 -5.36 -6.76 21.14
N PRO A 13 -6.24 -6.14 21.97
CA PRO A 13 -5.85 -5.18 23.01
C PRO A 13 -4.79 -5.70 23.99
N LYS A 14 -4.85 -7.01 24.32
CA LYS A 14 -3.90 -7.67 25.22
C LYS A 14 -2.50 -7.82 24.62
N ARG A 15 -2.37 -7.90 23.29
CA ARG A 15 -1.09 -8.09 22.58
C ARG A 15 -0.51 -6.78 22.08
N CYS A 16 -1.33 -5.79 21.69
CA CYS A 16 -0.84 -4.49 21.23
C CYS A 16 -0.66 -3.45 22.34
N ASN A 17 -0.89 -3.81 23.62
CA ASN A 17 -0.72 -2.88 24.74
C ASN A 17 -1.41 -1.50 24.54
N LEU A 18 -2.60 -1.52 23.92
CA LEU A 18 -3.43 -0.34 23.65
C LEU A 18 -2.75 0.79 22.87
N GLU A 19 -1.83 0.48 21.96
CA GLU A 19 -1.11 1.47 21.13
C GLU A 19 -2.03 2.49 20.45
N CYS A 20 -3.18 2.04 19.94
CA CYS A 20 -4.19 2.91 19.32
C CYS A 20 -4.64 4.05 20.25
N ILE A 21 -4.78 3.80 21.56
CA ILE A 21 -5.17 4.79 22.56
C ILE A 21 -3.96 5.62 22.96
N ARG A 22 -2.84 4.97 23.30
CA ARG A 22 -1.63 5.62 23.84
C ARG A 22 -1.03 6.65 22.88
N PHE A 23 -1.10 6.38 21.59
CA PHE A 23 -0.47 7.20 20.57
C PHE A 23 -1.44 8.07 19.77
N CYS A 24 -2.75 7.99 20.03
CA CYS A 24 -3.73 8.86 19.39
C CYS A 24 -3.48 10.32 19.80
N PRO A 25 -3.18 11.25 18.86
CA PRO A 25 -2.82 12.61 19.21
C PRO A 25 -3.89 13.34 20.03
N PRO A 26 -5.20 13.31 19.67
CA PRO A 26 -6.22 13.95 20.49
C PRO A 26 -6.39 13.30 21.88
N GLN A 27 -6.17 11.98 21.99
CA GLN A 27 -6.19 11.29 23.29
C GLN A 27 -5.08 11.80 24.21
N ARG A 28 -3.88 12.04 23.65
CA ARG A 28 -2.75 12.61 24.39
C ARG A 28 -2.96 14.07 24.80
N THR A 29 -3.78 14.80 24.07
CA THR A 29 -4.18 16.18 24.41
C THR A 29 -5.45 16.24 25.27
N GLY A 30 -5.90 15.12 25.85
CA GLY A 30 -7.02 15.06 26.79
C GLY A 30 -8.41 14.96 26.16
N THR A 31 -8.52 14.77 24.84
CA THR A 31 -9.80 14.51 24.16
C THR A 31 -10.01 13.01 24.01
N GLU A 32 -11.07 12.45 24.59
CA GLU A 32 -11.39 11.04 24.41
C GLU A 32 -11.81 10.74 22.95
N VAL A 33 -11.04 9.91 22.28
CA VAL A 33 -11.26 9.47 20.90
C VAL A 33 -11.40 7.97 20.84
N ILE A 34 -10.54 7.23 21.54
CA ILE A 34 -10.50 5.77 21.48
C ILE A 34 -10.56 5.21 22.90
N TRP A 35 -11.44 4.25 23.11
CA TRP A 35 -11.61 3.54 24.37
C TRP A 35 -11.82 2.05 24.15
N ILE A 36 -11.79 1.26 25.22
CA ILE A 36 -12.18 -0.15 25.17
C ILE A 36 -13.66 -0.26 25.49
N ASP A 37 -14.42 -0.79 24.55
CA ASP A 37 -15.84 -1.04 24.70
C ASP A 37 -16.06 -2.21 25.67
N GLU A 38 -16.85 -1.98 26.72
CA GLU A 38 -17.05 -2.93 27.82
C GLU A 38 -17.82 -4.20 27.38
N GLU A 39 -18.72 -4.08 26.39
CA GLU A 39 -19.50 -5.22 25.89
C GLU A 39 -18.64 -6.17 25.04
N THR A 40 -17.73 -5.61 24.25
CA THR A 40 -16.96 -6.38 23.27
C THR A 40 -15.51 -6.65 23.69
N GLY A 41 -15.00 -5.90 24.66
CA GLY A 41 -13.59 -5.91 25.06
C GLY A 41 -12.63 -5.45 23.95
N LYS A 42 -13.12 -4.76 22.91
CA LYS A 42 -12.37 -4.29 21.74
C LYS A 42 -12.32 -2.76 21.70
N ALA A 43 -11.45 -2.19 20.86
CA ALA A 43 -11.39 -0.75 20.67
C ALA A 43 -12.70 -0.20 20.07
N ALA A 44 -13.15 0.94 20.56
CA ALA A 44 -14.21 1.76 19.99
C ALA A 44 -13.66 3.17 19.72
N ILE A 45 -14.14 3.80 18.65
CA ILE A 45 -13.62 5.08 18.15
C ILE A 45 -14.77 6.08 18.03
N SER A 46 -14.57 7.30 18.53
CA SER A 46 -15.45 8.44 18.30
C SER A 46 -15.15 9.08 16.94
N GLU A 47 -16.11 9.05 16.02
CA GLU A 47 -15.94 9.63 14.67
C GLU A 47 -15.96 11.17 14.68
N GLU A 48 -16.56 11.77 15.71
CA GLU A 48 -16.63 13.22 15.90
C GLU A 48 -15.27 13.79 16.31
N THR A 49 -14.66 13.20 17.34
CA THR A 49 -13.38 13.65 17.91
C THR A 49 -12.16 13.06 17.17
N CYS A 50 -12.31 11.96 16.43
CA CYS A 50 -11.21 11.34 15.70
C CYS A 50 -10.76 12.16 14.51
N ILE A 51 -9.55 12.72 14.56
CA ILE A 51 -8.99 13.58 13.50
C ILE A 51 -8.50 12.84 12.24
N SER A 52 -8.71 11.51 12.15
CA SER A 52 -8.30 10.68 11.01
C SER A 52 -6.84 10.89 10.59
N CYS A 53 -5.88 10.59 11.48
CA CYS A 53 -4.45 10.77 11.20
C CYS A 53 -4.06 10.01 9.91
N GLY A 54 -3.94 10.76 8.81
CA GLY A 54 -3.45 10.37 7.49
C GLY A 54 -2.32 11.32 7.09
N ILE A 55 -1.49 11.65 8.07
CA ILE A 55 -0.42 12.64 8.03
C ILE A 55 0.53 12.24 6.89
N CYS A 56 0.67 13.02 5.82
CA CYS A 56 1.61 12.71 4.72
C CYS A 56 2.18 13.98 4.03
N LEU A 57 3.29 13.83 3.31
CA LEU A 57 3.96 14.85 2.49
C LEU A 57 4.05 14.33 1.05
N PRO A 58 3.94 15.16 0.00
CA PRO A 58 4.12 14.72 -1.38
C PRO A 58 5.60 14.43 -1.70
N ALA A 59 5.84 13.73 -2.82
CA ALA A 59 7.18 13.53 -3.36
C ALA A 59 7.92 14.86 -3.57
N GLY A 60 9.25 14.84 -3.44
CA GLY A 60 10.14 15.98 -3.59
C GLY A 60 10.30 16.85 -2.34
N VAL A 61 9.51 16.63 -1.28
CA VAL A 61 9.70 17.36 -0.02
C VAL A 61 11.02 16.93 0.63
N PRO A 62 11.96 17.86 0.87
CA PRO A 62 13.29 17.51 1.34
C PRO A 62 13.28 17.28 2.86
N ILE A 63 13.81 16.13 3.29
CA ILE A 63 13.91 15.70 4.69
C ILE A 63 15.35 15.86 5.20
N SER A 64 15.51 16.45 6.38
CA SER A 64 16.82 16.57 7.03
C SER A 64 17.28 15.22 7.58
N THR A 65 18.22 14.58 6.88
CA THR A 65 18.91 13.37 7.35
C THR A 65 20.33 13.69 7.82
N LEU A 66 20.89 12.81 8.64
CA LEU A 66 22.27 12.94 9.13
C LEU A 66 23.30 12.99 7.99
N ASN A 67 23.00 12.34 6.86
CA ASN A 67 23.88 12.30 5.68
C ASN A 67 23.56 13.42 4.66
N GLY A 68 22.73 14.40 5.02
CA GLY A 68 22.27 15.48 4.15
C GLY A 68 20.79 15.36 3.79
N MET A 69 20.28 16.30 2.98
CA MET A 69 18.88 16.28 2.57
C MET A 69 18.57 15.09 1.66
N LYS A 70 17.43 14.44 1.87
CA LYS A 70 16.86 13.46 0.94
C LYS A 70 15.41 13.82 0.63
N PRO A 71 14.94 13.74 -0.63
CA PRO A 71 13.51 13.74 -0.93
C PRO A 71 12.81 12.64 -0.13
N ILE A 72 11.60 12.89 0.38
CA ILE A 72 10.90 11.95 1.26
C ILE A 72 10.72 10.55 0.64
N GLU A 73 10.54 10.47 -0.67
CA GLU A 73 10.40 9.22 -1.42
C GLU A 73 11.69 8.39 -1.52
N GLU A 74 12.85 9.01 -1.25
CA GLU A 74 14.17 8.36 -1.25
C GLU A 74 14.67 8.02 0.16
N VAL A 75 13.91 8.41 1.19
CA VAL A 75 14.23 8.06 2.58
C VAL A 75 13.90 6.58 2.79
N CYS A 76 14.87 5.83 3.33
CA CYS A 76 14.76 4.40 3.58
C CYS A 76 14.77 4.09 5.07
N GLU A 77 14.29 2.90 5.44
CA GLU A 77 14.48 2.36 6.79
C GLU A 77 15.98 2.31 7.14
N GLY A 78 16.32 2.71 8.37
CA GLY A 78 17.70 2.84 8.84
C GLY A 78 18.33 4.22 8.62
N ASP A 79 17.79 5.06 7.73
CA ASP A 79 18.22 6.46 7.63
C ASP A 79 17.97 7.19 8.96
N ARG A 80 18.89 8.09 9.34
CA ARG A 80 18.76 8.88 10.58
C ARG A 80 18.26 10.28 10.27
N VAL A 81 17.09 10.67 10.78
CA VAL A 81 16.44 11.98 10.53
C VAL A 81 16.47 12.88 11.77
N LEU A 82 16.54 14.20 11.56
CA LEU A 82 16.58 15.19 12.64
C LEU A 82 15.19 15.36 13.26
N THR A 83 15.09 15.27 14.59
CA THR A 83 13.82 15.30 15.33
C THR A 83 13.58 16.61 16.07
N HIS A 84 12.39 16.80 16.64
CA HIS A 84 12.05 17.98 17.46
C HIS A 84 12.94 18.16 18.69
N ARG A 85 13.65 17.10 19.12
CA ARG A 85 14.59 17.15 20.24
C ARG A 85 16.02 17.46 19.80
N GLY A 86 16.26 17.93 18.58
CA GLY A 86 17.61 18.29 18.11
C GLY A 86 18.62 17.14 18.07
N ARG A 87 18.13 15.90 17.91
CA ARG A 87 18.92 14.67 17.78
C ARG A 87 18.49 13.89 16.54
N TYR A 88 19.34 13.00 16.05
CA TYR A 88 19.06 12.17 14.89
C TYR A 88 18.56 10.78 15.32
N ARG A 89 17.48 10.32 14.72
CA ARG A 89 16.83 9.04 15.05
C ARG A 89 16.52 8.24 13.80
N LYS A 90 16.63 6.91 13.90
CA LYS A 90 16.42 6.00 12.77
C LYS A 90 14.97 6.00 12.31
N VAL A 91 14.79 5.96 11.00
CA VAL A 91 13.53 5.65 10.34
C VAL A 91 13.29 4.15 10.49
N THR A 92 12.17 3.78 11.10
CA THR A 92 11.77 2.37 11.33
C THR A 92 10.73 1.88 10.33
N GLY A 93 10.14 2.78 9.56
CA GLY A 93 9.14 2.44 8.56
C GLY A 93 8.91 3.59 7.58
N VAL A 94 8.65 3.26 6.32
CA VAL A 94 8.29 4.22 5.27
C VAL A 94 6.89 3.89 4.77
N MET A 95 6.00 4.88 4.82
CA MET A 95 4.60 4.73 4.44
C MET A 95 4.31 5.52 3.18
N ARG A 96 3.45 4.98 2.31
CA ARG A 96 2.91 5.69 1.14
C ARG A 96 1.44 5.40 0.95
N ARG A 97 0.69 6.37 0.45
CA ARG A 97 -0.72 6.21 0.06
C ARG A 97 -1.11 7.18 -1.04
N PRO A 98 -2.15 6.89 -1.83
CA PRO A 98 -2.79 7.91 -2.65
C PRO A 98 -3.54 8.91 -1.77
N TYR A 99 -3.49 10.19 -2.15
CA TYR A 99 -4.19 11.29 -1.51
C TYR A 99 -4.99 12.10 -2.53
N SER A 100 -6.24 12.38 -2.17
CA SER A 100 -7.10 13.32 -2.88
C SER A 100 -7.67 14.30 -1.86
N GLY A 101 -7.41 15.58 -2.02
CA GLY A 101 -7.73 16.60 -1.02
C GLY A 101 -6.92 17.89 -1.21
N PRO A 102 -7.05 18.85 -0.29
CA PRO A 102 -6.29 20.10 -0.33
C PRO A 102 -4.84 19.88 0.14
N LEU A 103 -3.90 20.24 -0.73
CA LEU A 103 -2.47 20.27 -0.44
C LEU A 103 -2.04 21.71 -0.11
N TYR A 104 -1.47 21.89 1.07
CA TYR A 104 -1.01 23.18 1.57
C TYR A 104 0.46 23.38 1.21
N ARG A 105 0.82 24.55 0.69
CA ARG A 105 2.21 24.99 0.50
C ARG A 105 2.49 26.14 1.45
N ILE A 106 3.34 25.91 2.44
CA ILE A 106 3.65 26.87 3.51
C ILE A 106 5.04 27.45 3.24
N TRP A 107 5.08 28.73 2.86
CA TRP A 107 6.33 29.46 2.65
C TRP A 107 6.79 30.09 3.96
N THR A 108 8.00 29.74 4.39
CA THR A 108 8.57 30.20 5.66
C THR A 108 9.78 31.09 5.42
N THR A 109 9.95 32.12 6.25
CA THR A 109 11.12 33.01 6.17
C THR A 109 12.41 32.27 6.44
N GLY A 110 13.39 32.41 5.54
CA GLY A 110 14.71 31.76 5.67
C GLY A 110 14.78 30.32 5.16
N GLN A 111 13.72 29.84 4.50
CA GLN A 111 13.69 28.57 3.79
C GLN A 111 13.51 28.81 2.29
N THR A 112 14.14 27.99 1.47
CA THR A 112 14.11 28.11 0.00
C THR A 112 12.93 27.39 -0.63
N ASP A 113 12.55 26.27 -0.03
CA ASP A 113 11.50 25.40 -0.53
C ASP A 113 10.29 25.48 0.42
N PRO A 114 9.05 25.53 -0.11
CA PRO A 114 7.87 25.54 0.73
C PRO A 114 7.66 24.16 1.36
N LEU A 115 7.08 24.12 2.56
CA LEU A 115 6.53 22.87 3.08
C LEU A 115 5.25 22.54 2.34
N GLU A 116 5.31 21.54 1.46
CA GLU A 116 4.10 20.95 0.88
C GLU A 116 3.59 19.83 1.78
N VAL A 117 2.32 19.89 2.16
CA VAL A 117 1.81 19.05 3.25
C VAL A 117 0.29 18.87 3.14
N THR A 118 -0.22 17.68 3.49
CA THR A 118 -1.67 17.42 3.49
C THR A 118 -2.36 18.18 4.63
N GLU A 119 -3.64 18.53 4.46
CA GLU A 119 -4.42 19.32 5.44
C GLU A 119 -4.35 18.80 6.88
N GLU A 120 -4.28 17.48 7.04
CA GLU A 120 -4.33 16.79 8.31
C GLU A 120 -2.97 16.63 8.99
N HIS A 121 -1.86 16.97 8.32
CA HIS A 121 -0.52 16.68 8.79
C HIS A 121 -0.01 17.77 9.76
N PRO A 122 0.17 17.46 11.05
CA PRO A 122 0.50 18.48 12.05
C PRO A 122 1.89 19.08 11.83
N VAL A 123 1.94 20.41 11.87
CA VAL A 123 3.17 21.20 11.84
C VAL A 123 3.35 21.82 13.21
N LEU A 124 4.56 21.77 13.77
CA LEU A 124 4.84 22.41 15.05
C LEU A 124 4.94 23.93 14.83
N ALA A 125 4.10 24.70 15.52
CA ALA A 125 4.05 26.14 15.33
C ALA A 125 3.59 26.91 16.57
N VAL A 126 3.88 28.22 16.57
CA VAL A 126 3.33 29.19 17.50
C VAL A 126 2.26 30.01 16.78
N VAL A 127 1.01 29.84 17.20
CA VAL A 127 -0.14 30.59 16.66
C VAL A 127 -0.35 31.86 17.48
N ARG A 128 -0.43 33.01 16.81
CA ARG A 128 -0.66 34.29 17.48
C ARG A 128 -2.16 34.54 17.74
N PRO A 129 -2.54 35.19 18.85
CA PRO A 129 -3.89 35.70 19.03
C PRO A 129 -4.22 36.74 17.95
N THR A 130 -5.41 36.66 17.34
CA THR A 130 -5.91 37.70 16.42
C THR A 130 -6.13 39.01 17.17
N TYR A 131 -5.35 40.05 16.82
CA TYR A 131 -5.55 41.41 17.34
C TYR A 131 -6.60 42.16 16.52
N LYS A 132 -7.52 42.89 17.19
CA LYS A 132 -8.44 43.82 16.52
C LYS A 132 -7.63 44.90 15.78
N ALA A 133 -8.08 45.25 14.57
CA ALA A 133 -7.47 46.26 13.72
C ALA A 133 -7.22 47.57 14.49
N GLY A 134 -5.99 48.10 14.42
CA GLY A 134 -5.60 49.38 15.02
C GLY A 134 -4.66 49.31 16.24
N LYS A 135 -4.34 48.14 16.78
CA LYS A 135 -3.31 47.99 17.83
C LYS A 135 -2.06 47.26 17.29
N ARG A 136 -0.87 47.82 17.53
CA ARG A 136 0.41 47.12 17.24
C ARG A 136 0.42 45.80 18.01
N PRO A 137 0.74 44.65 17.37
CA PRO A 137 0.82 43.39 18.09
C PRO A 137 1.86 43.49 19.21
N ARG A 138 1.48 43.16 20.45
CA ARG A 138 2.45 42.98 21.53
C ARG A 138 3.30 41.75 21.23
N LYS A 139 4.58 41.78 21.62
CA LYS A 139 5.50 40.62 21.63
C LYS A 139 5.12 39.60 22.73
N GLU A 140 3.84 39.24 22.85
CA GLU A 140 3.45 38.11 23.68
C GLU A 140 3.71 36.83 22.87
N ARG A 141 4.57 35.95 23.41
CA ARG A 141 4.85 34.65 22.79
C ARG A 141 3.57 33.82 22.90
N GLY A 142 3.00 33.43 21.75
CA GLY A 142 1.92 32.45 21.71
C GLY A 142 2.41 31.08 22.22
N GLU A 143 1.49 30.13 22.32
CA GLU A 143 1.81 28.77 22.76
C GLU A 143 2.36 27.93 21.59
N LEU A 144 3.47 27.21 21.85
CA LEU A 144 4.04 26.25 20.91
C LEU A 144 3.21 24.96 20.95
N ARG A 145 2.58 24.59 19.84
CA ARG A 145 1.75 23.39 19.74
C ARG A 145 1.73 22.83 18.33
N TRP A 146 1.34 21.57 18.21
CA TRP A 146 1.06 20.95 16.92
C TRP A 146 -0.24 21.50 16.36
N VAL A 147 -0.21 22.05 15.15
CA VAL A 147 -1.39 22.62 14.48
C VAL A 147 -1.56 22.05 13.09
N ARG A 148 -2.79 22.03 12.59
CA ARG A 148 -3.02 21.70 11.19
C ARG A 148 -2.59 22.85 10.28
N PRO A 149 -2.14 22.57 9.05
CA PRO A 149 -1.91 23.58 8.02
C PRO A 149 -3.08 24.55 7.83
N ALA A 150 -4.33 24.06 7.95
CA ALA A 150 -5.54 24.89 7.87
C ALA A 150 -5.68 25.93 9.00
N GLU A 151 -5.04 25.71 10.16
CA GLU A 151 -5.09 26.60 11.31
C GLU A 151 -4.00 27.68 11.26
N LEU A 152 -2.97 27.49 10.44
CA LEU A 152 -1.88 28.43 10.28
C LEU A 152 -2.31 29.67 9.49
N LYS A 153 -1.82 30.84 9.93
CA LYS A 153 -2.02 32.12 9.24
C LYS A 153 -0.68 32.75 8.91
N GLN A 154 -0.70 33.66 7.93
CA GLN A 154 0.46 34.50 7.64
C GLN A 154 0.88 35.26 8.90
N GLY A 155 2.17 35.19 9.24
CA GLY A 155 2.74 35.80 10.43
C GLY A 155 2.76 34.93 11.70
N ASP A 156 2.17 33.72 11.67
CA ASP A 156 2.45 32.68 12.66
C ASP A 156 3.88 32.15 12.47
N TYR A 157 4.41 31.41 13.46
CA TYR A 157 5.78 30.89 13.40
C TYR A 157 5.80 29.38 13.30
N THR A 158 6.31 28.86 12.20
CA THR A 158 6.79 27.46 12.13
C THR A 158 8.16 27.36 12.79
N VAL A 159 8.51 26.18 13.32
CA VAL A 159 9.78 26.01 14.05
C VAL A 159 10.73 25.00 13.40
N ARG A 160 12.03 25.21 13.60
CA ARG A 160 13.13 24.29 13.31
C ARG A 160 13.89 23.99 14.60
N PRO A 161 14.34 22.75 14.85
CA PRO A 161 15.14 22.44 16.03
C PRO A 161 16.58 22.94 15.85
N LYS A 162 17.27 23.19 16.96
CA LYS A 162 18.72 23.38 17.03
C LYS A 162 19.38 22.04 17.33
N PRO A 163 20.15 21.46 16.39
CA PRO A 163 20.86 20.21 16.65
C PRO A 163 21.80 20.39 17.84
N HIS A 164 21.77 19.46 18.80
CA HIS A 164 22.67 19.51 19.97
C HIS A 164 23.25 18.15 20.33
N GLU A 165 22.91 17.09 19.60
CA GLU A 165 23.52 15.77 19.77
C GLU A 165 25.02 15.84 19.48
N ILE A 166 25.82 15.30 20.41
CA ILE A 166 27.28 15.21 20.28
C ILE A 166 27.67 13.74 20.30
N VAL A 167 28.27 13.27 19.22
CA VAL A 167 28.79 11.91 19.06
C VAL A 167 30.30 12.01 18.85
N ARG A 168 31.08 11.30 19.67
CA ARG A 168 32.55 11.28 19.61
C ARG A 168 33.08 10.06 18.84
N GLU A 169 32.45 9.75 17.72
CA GLU A 169 32.88 8.68 16.82
C GLU A 169 33.95 9.19 15.86
N ARG A 170 34.79 8.31 15.32
CA ARG A 170 35.77 8.70 14.29
C ARG A 170 35.06 8.91 12.95
N TRP A 171 35.64 9.72 12.09
CA TRP A 171 35.19 9.80 10.70
C TRP A 171 35.71 8.59 9.92
N GLU A 172 34.83 7.61 9.74
CA GLU A 172 35.11 6.39 8.99
C GLU A 172 34.91 6.60 7.49
N VAL A 173 35.95 6.29 6.72
CA VAL A 173 35.95 6.40 5.26
C VAL A 173 36.32 5.04 4.67
N PRO A 174 35.45 4.41 3.86
CA PRO A 174 35.80 3.20 3.12
C PRO A 174 36.77 3.55 1.99
N VAL A 175 37.93 2.88 1.97
CA VAL A 175 38.99 3.08 0.98
C VAL A 175 39.28 1.76 0.27
N PRO A 176 39.13 1.67 -1.06
CA PRO A 176 39.39 0.43 -1.76
C PRO A 176 40.86 0.03 -1.74
N VAL A 177 41.19 -1.14 -1.20
CA VAL A 177 42.54 -1.70 -1.18
C VAL A 177 42.67 -2.79 -2.22
N LEU A 178 43.82 -2.82 -2.89
CA LEU A 178 44.14 -3.89 -3.81
C LEU A 178 44.47 -5.14 -2.99
N LEU A 179 43.59 -6.14 -3.03
CA LEU A 179 43.77 -7.41 -2.31
C LEU A 179 44.71 -8.35 -3.08
N HIS A 180 44.66 -8.32 -4.41
CA HIS A 180 45.52 -9.15 -5.26
C HIS A 180 45.90 -8.44 -6.56
N GLY A 181 47.20 -8.36 -6.86
CA GLY A 181 47.72 -7.78 -8.10
C GLY A 181 47.82 -8.82 -9.21
N GLY A 182 47.21 -8.55 -10.37
CA GLY A 182 47.23 -9.44 -11.54
C GLY A 182 46.55 -8.81 -12.75
N ARG A 183 46.36 -9.59 -13.83
CA ARG A 183 45.70 -9.16 -15.09
C ARG A 183 44.26 -8.69 -14.88
N TYR A 184 43.62 -9.17 -13.81
CA TYR A 184 42.35 -8.68 -13.27
C TYR A 184 42.54 -8.36 -11.78
N PRO A 185 42.77 -7.10 -11.40
CA PRO A 185 43.00 -6.71 -10.02
C PRO A 185 41.74 -6.95 -9.17
N VAL A 186 41.88 -7.63 -8.04
CA VAL A 186 40.80 -7.82 -7.06
C VAL A 186 40.90 -6.71 -6.01
N TRP A 187 39.83 -5.93 -5.90
CA TRP A 187 39.72 -4.82 -4.95
C TRP A 187 38.82 -5.23 -3.78
N GLY A 188 39.24 -4.90 -2.57
CA GLY A 188 38.43 -4.94 -1.35
C GLY A 188 38.28 -3.54 -0.77
N GLU A 189 37.56 -3.39 0.33
CA GLU A 189 37.41 -2.12 1.05
C GLU A 189 38.06 -2.20 2.44
N GLN A 190 38.85 -1.19 2.78
CA GLN A 190 39.40 -0.99 4.12
C GLN A 190 38.83 0.30 4.68
N ILE A 191 38.23 0.23 5.87
CA ILE A 191 37.74 1.41 6.58
C ILE A 191 38.91 2.13 7.24
N VAL A 192 39.05 3.42 6.96
CA VAL A 192 40.03 4.30 7.59
C VAL A 192 39.31 5.27 8.52
N ALA A 193 39.69 5.26 9.80
CA ALA A 193 39.04 6.03 10.85
C ALA A 193 39.87 7.27 11.22
N LEU A 194 39.46 8.44 10.75
CA LEU A 194 40.10 9.74 11.00
C LEU A 194 39.54 10.40 12.28
N PRO A 195 40.37 11.14 13.05
CA PRO A 195 39.92 11.77 14.30
C PRO A 195 39.02 12.97 14.03
N LEU A 196 37.99 13.19 14.86
CA LEU A 196 37.21 14.44 14.86
C LEU A 196 37.96 15.58 15.57
N HIS A 197 39.10 15.96 14.99
CA HIS A 197 39.95 17.03 15.52
C HIS A 197 39.59 18.38 14.88
N PRO A 198 39.59 19.51 15.62
CA PRO A 198 39.28 20.84 15.08
C PRO A 198 40.09 21.19 13.82
N ASN A 199 41.40 20.90 13.81
CA ASN A 199 42.25 21.14 12.63
C ASN A 199 41.81 20.35 11.39
N LEU A 200 41.42 19.08 11.55
CA LEU A 200 40.91 18.29 10.43
C LEU A 200 39.55 18.80 9.95
N ALA A 201 38.70 19.25 10.89
CA ALA A 201 37.41 19.85 10.58
C ALA A 201 37.55 21.13 9.74
N ARG A 202 38.57 21.95 10.04
CA ARG A 202 38.94 23.12 9.22
C ARG A 202 39.36 22.74 7.81
N LEU A 203 40.17 21.69 7.65
CA LEU A 203 40.56 21.17 6.34
C LEU A 203 39.35 20.68 5.53
N VAL A 204 38.39 20.00 6.19
CA VAL A 204 37.11 19.62 5.57
C VAL A 204 36.36 20.87 5.10
N GLY A 205 36.30 21.93 5.92
CA GLY A 205 35.72 23.21 5.54
C GLY A 205 36.36 23.83 4.29
N TYR A 206 37.70 23.84 4.21
CA TYR A 206 38.41 24.33 3.01
C TYR A 206 38.10 23.49 1.77
N TYR A 207 38.01 22.16 1.90
CA TYR A 207 37.68 21.31 0.75
C TYR A 207 36.24 21.55 0.29
N LEU A 208 35.31 21.69 1.23
CA LEU A 208 33.91 21.94 0.92
C LEU A 208 33.70 23.29 0.21
N ALA A 209 34.50 24.31 0.53
CA ALA A 209 34.51 25.55 -0.23
C ALA A 209 35.27 25.41 -1.56
N GLU A 210 36.60 25.35 -1.47
CA GLU A 210 37.51 25.59 -2.60
C GLU A 210 38.25 24.33 -3.10
N GLY A 211 37.90 23.17 -2.55
CA GLY A 211 38.49 21.89 -2.92
C GLY A 211 37.84 21.23 -4.14
N SER A 212 38.67 20.53 -4.91
CA SER A 212 38.26 19.62 -5.99
C SER A 212 39.16 18.38 -5.99
N ALA A 213 38.64 17.26 -6.47
CA ALA A 213 39.40 15.99 -6.49
C ALA A 213 39.14 15.20 -7.78
N ASP A 214 40.20 14.72 -8.43
CA ASP A 214 40.13 13.75 -9.54
C ASP A 214 40.36 12.32 -9.00
N ASP A 215 40.85 11.34 -9.77
CA ASP A 215 41.10 9.98 -9.25
C ASP A 215 42.46 9.81 -8.55
N ARG A 216 43.35 10.79 -8.66
CA ARG A 216 44.74 10.71 -8.17
C ARG A 216 45.19 11.95 -7.41
N ARG A 217 44.44 13.05 -7.47
CA ARG A 217 44.89 14.37 -7.02
C ARG A 217 43.76 15.13 -6.36
N VAL A 218 44.12 15.88 -5.33
CA VAL A 218 43.28 16.91 -4.71
C VAL A 218 43.88 18.27 -5.00
N VAL A 219 43.04 19.22 -5.39
CA VAL A 219 43.41 20.61 -5.67
C VAL A 219 42.57 21.54 -4.82
N PHE A 220 43.22 22.50 -4.17
CA PHE A 220 42.56 23.65 -3.54
C PHE A 220 42.93 24.92 -4.31
N SER A 221 41.95 25.78 -4.56
CA SER A 221 42.13 26.99 -5.36
C SER A 221 41.72 28.21 -4.53
N PHE A 222 42.61 29.17 -4.32
CA PHE A 222 42.31 30.38 -3.54
C PHE A 222 42.70 31.63 -4.33
N HIS A 223 42.14 32.79 -3.98
CA HIS A 223 42.59 34.06 -4.55
C HIS A 223 43.99 34.42 -4.03
N GLU A 224 44.80 35.15 -4.80
CA GLU A 224 46.14 35.59 -4.39
C GLU A 224 46.20 36.40 -3.07
N LYS A 225 45.08 36.98 -2.65
CA LYS A 225 44.96 37.75 -1.40
C LYS A 225 44.69 36.84 -0.17
N GLU A 226 44.42 35.57 -0.39
CA GLU A 226 44.04 34.56 0.61
C GLU A 226 45.20 33.58 0.90
N ARG A 227 46.43 34.07 0.78
CA ARG A 227 47.64 33.25 0.97
C ARG A 227 47.66 32.52 2.31
N GLU A 228 47.15 33.14 3.37
CA GLU A 228 47.07 32.54 4.71
C GLU A 228 46.23 31.25 4.72
N SER A 229 45.14 31.18 3.95
CA SER A 229 44.32 29.97 3.82
C SER A 229 45.08 28.84 3.12
N LEU A 230 45.87 29.17 2.10
CA LEU A 230 46.69 28.21 1.36
C LEU A 230 47.84 27.64 2.22
N ASP A 231 48.50 28.50 2.99
CA ASP A 231 49.55 28.10 3.94
C ASP A 231 48.99 27.19 5.05
N ASP A 232 47.78 27.50 5.54
CA ASP A 232 47.06 26.70 6.52
C ASP A 232 46.66 25.31 5.95
N VAL A 233 46.18 25.25 4.71
CA VAL A 233 45.93 23.97 4.01
C VAL A 233 47.20 23.13 3.92
N HIS A 234 48.36 23.72 3.61
CA HIS A 234 49.64 23.02 3.63
C HIS A 234 49.99 22.44 5.00
N ALA A 235 49.85 23.23 6.06
CA ALA A 235 50.12 22.79 7.41
C ALA A 235 49.21 21.62 7.81
N LEU A 236 47.91 21.73 7.52
CA LEU A 236 46.89 20.73 7.86
C LEU A 236 47.08 19.42 7.07
N VAL A 237 47.33 19.50 5.77
CA VAL A 237 47.57 18.30 4.95
C VAL A 237 48.87 17.59 5.37
N LYS A 238 49.89 18.35 5.73
CA LYS A 238 51.14 17.80 6.28
C LYS A 238 50.92 17.14 7.64
N GLU A 239 50.13 17.76 8.52
CA GLU A 239 49.80 17.25 9.87
C GLU A 239 49.06 15.90 9.79
N PHE A 240 47.98 15.80 9.02
CA PHE A 240 47.12 14.61 9.01
C PHE A 240 47.49 13.55 7.98
N PHE A 241 48.16 13.94 6.89
CA PHE A 241 48.43 13.03 5.77
C PHE A 241 49.92 12.91 5.44
N SER A 242 50.80 13.70 6.05
CA SER A 242 52.25 13.71 5.78
C SER A 242 52.59 13.94 4.29
N LEU A 243 51.75 14.69 3.57
CA LEU A 243 51.93 15.00 2.14
C LEU A 243 52.44 16.43 1.96
N ASN A 244 53.28 16.62 0.94
CA ASN A 244 53.72 17.96 0.50
C ASN A 244 52.97 18.34 -0.78
N GLY A 245 52.44 19.56 -0.82
CA GLY A 245 51.73 20.11 -1.97
C GLY A 245 52.67 20.68 -3.02
N LYS A 246 52.20 20.77 -4.26
CA LYS A 246 52.84 21.53 -5.34
C LYS A 246 51.98 22.73 -5.68
N GLU A 247 52.53 23.93 -5.47
CA GLU A 247 51.88 25.19 -5.83
C GLU A 247 52.08 25.51 -7.31
N TYR A 248 51.05 26.10 -7.92
CA TYR A 248 51.12 26.64 -9.27
C TYR A 248 50.09 27.76 -9.44
N GLN A 249 50.34 28.66 -10.39
CA GLN A 249 49.42 29.74 -10.72
C GLN A 249 48.25 29.20 -11.57
N GLY A 250 47.02 29.47 -11.14
CA GLY A 250 45.80 29.16 -11.88
C GLY A 250 45.48 30.23 -12.94
N ASN A 251 44.27 30.18 -13.51
CA ASN A 251 43.82 31.22 -14.43
C ASN A 251 43.57 32.54 -13.66
N GLY A 252 44.13 33.65 -14.15
CA GLY A 252 43.97 34.98 -13.55
C GLY A 252 44.77 35.16 -12.25
N HIS A 253 44.09 35.60 -11.18
CA HIS A 253 44.68 35.87 -9.85
C HIS A 253 44.53 34.69 -8.87
N GLY A 254 44.22 33.48 -9.36
CA GLY A 254 44.10 32.28 -8.53
C GLY A 254 45.44 31.60 -8.27
N ARG A 255 45.67 31.16 -7.02
CA ARG A 255 46.77 30.27 -6.65
C ARG A 255 46.22 28.91 -6.25
N ASN A 256 46.80 27.87 -6.84
CA ASN A 256 46.34 26.50 -6.64
C ASN A 256 47.42 25.69 -5.94
N VAL A 257 47.02 24.84 -5.00
CA VAL A 257 47.87 23.79 -4.42
C VAL A 257 47.35 22.42 -4.82
N ARG A 258 48.25 21.56 -5.31
CA ARG A 258 47.94 20.19 -5.71
C ARG A 258 48.64 19.17 -4.82
N TYR A 259 47.89 18.16 -4.40
CA TYR A 259 48.40 16.99 -3.68
C TYR A 259 48.18 15.72 -4.50
N ASP A 260 49.27 15.09 -4.92
CA ASP A 260 49.26 13.85 -5.71
C ASP A 260 49.15 12.64 -4.76
N SER A 261 47.94 12.27 -4.33
CA SER A 261 47.71 11.12 -3.44
C SER A 261 46.34 10.48 -3.65
N VAL A 262 46.34 9.19 -4.02
CA VAL A 262 45.11 8.37 -4.17
C VAL A 262 44.35 8.25 -2.86
N PHE A 263 45.06 8.16 -1.74
CA PHE A 263 44.46 8.05 -0.41
C PHE A 263 43.71 9.34 -0.04
N LEU A 264 44.39 10.49 -0.11
CA LEU A 264 43.77 11.79 0.21
C LEU A 264 42.59 12.08 -0.72
N THR A 265 42.74 11.76 -2.00
CA THR A 265 41.69 11.90 -3.01
C THR A 265 40.41 11.16 -2.61
N ARG A 266 40.53 9.91 -2.14
CA ARG A 266 39.36 9.11 -1.74
C ARG A 266 38.72 9.63 -0.46
N VAL A 267 39.52 10.08 0.50
CA VAL A 267 39.02 10.76 1.71
C VAL A 267 38.21 11.99 1.32
N MET A 268 38.77 12.85 0.47
CA MET A 268 38.09 14.08 0.05
C MET A 268 36.89 13.84 -0.85
N LYS A 269 36.94 12.87 -1.77
CA LYS A 269 35.78 12.47 -2.60
C LYS A 269 34.59 11.95 -1.78
N SER A 270 34.81 11.42 -0.57
CA SER A 270 33.70 11.03 0.32
C SER A 270 32.84 12.23 0.76
N LEU A 271 33.40 13.45 0.66
CA LEU A 271 32.72 14.73 0.89
C LEU A 271 31.95 15.23 -0.34
N GLY A 272 32.07 14.57 -1.49
CA GLY A 272 31.56 15.02 -2.80
C GLY A 272 32.70 15.39 -3.76
N ASP A 273 32.47 15.13 -5.05
CA ASP A 273 33.41 15.31 -6.16
C ASP A 273 33.03 16.50 -7.08
N GLY A 274 31.74 16.85 -7.15
CA GLY A 274 31.20 18.00 -7.88
C GLY A 274 30.69 19.10 -6.94
N CYS A 275 30.61 20.34 -7.43
CA CYS A 275 30.17 21.51 -6.63
C CYS A 275 28.75 21.37 -6.05
N ASP A 276 27.90 20.59 -6.71
CA ASP A 276 26.51 20.30 -6.37
C ASP A 276 26.34 19.05 -5.50
N THR A 277 27.36 18.18 -5.43
CA THR A 277 27.34 16.93 -4.64
C THR A 277 28.04 17.04 -3.28
N LYS A 278 28.73 18.18 -3.02
CA LYS A 278 29.44 18.42 -1.76
C LYS A 278 28.52 18.33 -0.54
N ARG A 279 28.97 17.69 0.54
CA ARG A 279 28.24 17.51 1.80
C ARG A 279 29.17 17.36 3.00
N VAL A 280 28.71 17.82 4.16
CA VAL A 280 29.37 17.58 5.45
C VAL A 280 29.15 16.12 5.88
N PRO A 281 30.20 15.39 6.29
CA PRO A 281 30.04 14.03 6.81
C PRO A 281 29.18 13.99 8.07
N ALA A 282 28.43 12.89 8.22
CA ALA A 282 27.64 12.61 9.42
C ALA A 282 28.41 12.81 10.73
N ALA A 283 29.66 12.32 10.79
CA ALA A 283 30.50 12.42 11.98
C ALA A 283 30.81 13.88 12.36
N PHE A 284 30.86 14.80 11.40
CA PHE A 284 31.09 16.21 11.63
C PHE A 284 29.81 17.01 11.94
N MET A 285 28.64 16.54 11.48
CA MET A 285 27.34 17.10 11.88
C MET A 285 27.08 16.95 13.38
N THR A 286 27.56 15.85 13.98
CA THR A 286 27.42 15.54 15.41
C THR A 286 28.73 15.72 16.19
N ALA A 287 29.78 16.30 15.60
CA ALA A 287 31.06 16.53 16.30
C ALA A 287 30.93 17.53 17.47
N PRO A 288 31.91 17.61 18.39
CA PRO A 288 31.93 18.67 19.40
C PRO A 288 31.88 20.10 18.81
N PRO A 289 31.33 21.10 19.53
CA PRO A 289 31.18 22.46 19.03
C PRO A 289 32.48 23.08 18.48
N GLU A 290 33.62 22.75 19.09
CA GLU A 290 34.93 23.26 18.68
C GLU A 290 35.29 22.82 17.25
N ALA A 291 34.97 21.58 16.89
CA ALA A 291 35.19 21.07 15.54
C ALA A 291 34.19 21.66 14.53
N ARG A 292 32.92 21.86 14.93
CA ARG A 292 31.90 22.49 14.06
C ARG A 292 32.26 23.94 13.73
N VAL A 293 32.77 24.69 14.70
CA VAL A 293 33.27 26.06 14.49
C VAL A 293 34.37 26.09 13.44
N GLU A 294 35.30 25.14 13.48
CA GLU A 294 36.40 25.07 12.52
C GLU A 294 35.94 24.73 11.09
N ILE A 295 34.90 23.91 10.92
CA ILE A 295 34.25 23.70 9.60
C ILE A 295 33.69 25.02 9.07
N VAL A 296 32.95 25.74 9.92
CA VAL A 296 32.35 27.03 9.57
C VAL A 296 33.43 28.03 9.18
N LYS A 297 34.56 28.10 9.91
CA LYS A 297 35.70 28.94 9.53
C LYS A 297 36.27 28.58 8.17
N GLY A 298 36.51 27.29 7.90
CA GLY A 298 37.03 26.82 6.62
C GLY A 298 36.12 27.18 5.44
N LEU A 299 34.80 27.01 5.62
CA LEU A 299 33.79 27.40 4.62
C LEU A 299 33.79 28.91 4.34
N TRP A 300 33.84 29.74 5.39
CA TRP A 300 33.78 31.20 5.24
C TRP A 300 35.09 31.84 4.74
N ARG A 301 36.22 31.16 4.90
CA ARG A 301 37.52 31.58 4.35
C ARG A 301 37.69 31.28 2.87
N GLY A 302 36.83 30.44 2.29
CA GLY A 302 36.73 30.21 0.85
C GLY A 302 35.54 31.00 0.27
N ASP A 303 34.37 30.35 0.16
CA ASP A 303 33.17 30.93 -0.48
C ASP A 303 32.41 31.97 0.38
N GLY A 304 32.95 32.36 1.54
CA GLY A 304 32.30 33.29 2.45
C GLY A 304 32.51 34.75 2.06
N HIS A 305 31.51 35.58 2.32
CA HIS A 305 31.60 37.02 2.21
C HIS A 305 31.24 37.69 3.53
N LEU A 306 32.05 38.67 3.93
CA LEU A 306 31.83 39.50 5.11
C LEU A 306 31.79 40.97 4.68
N GLU A 307 30.75 41.68 5.10
CA GLU A 307 30.67 43.14 5.00
C GLU A 307 30.67 43.77 6.41
N PRO A 308 31.83 44.20 6.94
CA PRO A 308 31.97 44.63 8.34
C PRO A 308 31.08 45.82 8.72
N ARG A 309 30.78 46.71 7.76
CA ARG A 309 29.94 47.91 8.00
C ARG A 309 28.44 47.59 8.15
N ARG A 310 27.99 46.44 7.63
CA ARG A 310 26.58 46.02 7.63
C ARG A 310 26.27 44.90 8.61
N HIS A 311 27.24 44.45 9.42
CA HIS A 311 27.07 43.29 10.31
C HIS A 311 26.51 42.09 9.55
N TYR A 312 27.13 41.80 8.40
CA TYR A 312 26.59 40.91 7.40
C TYR A 312 27.62 39.85 7.01
N PHE A 313 27.21 38.59 7.14
CA PHE A 313 27.92 37.45 6.57
C PHE A 313 27.01 36.76 5.56
N SER A 314 27.57 36.35 4.44
CA SER A 314 26.90 35.42 3.52
C SER A 314 27.81 34.30 3.08
N TYR A 315 27.21 33.17 2.76
CA TYR A 315 27.89 32.00 2.19
C TYR A 315 27.03 31.47 1.05
N SER A 316 27.63 31.19 -0.11
CA SER A 316 26.91 30.70 -1.27
C SER A 316 27.43 29.35 -1.73
N THR A 317 26.54 28.45 -2.14
CA THR A 317 26.88 27.14 -2.69
C THR A 317 25.84 26.70 -3.72
N THR A 318 26.23 25.86 -4.68
CA THR A 318 25.30 25.19 -5.61
C THR A 318 24.83 23.83 -5.09
N SER A 319 25.43 23.31 -4.02
CA SER A 319 25.00 22.07 -3.38
C SER A 319 23.81 22.32 -2.43
N PRO A 320 22.63 21.74 -2.69
CA PRO A 320 21.51 21.81 -1.75
C PRO A 320 21.84 21.11 -0.44
N HIS A 321 22.54 19.96 -0.47
CA HIS A 321 22.90 19.23 0.74
C HIS A 321 23.77 20.09 1.68
N LEU A 322 24.79 20.72 1.12
CA LEU A 322 25.69 21.58 1.88
C LEU A 322 24.96 22.81 2.44
N ALA A 323 24.10 23.45 1.65
CA ALA A 323 23.37 24.63 2.09
C ALA A 323 22.51 24.36 3.36
N TYR A 324 21.72 23.28 3.35
CA TYR A 324 20.91 22.88 4.51
C TYR A 324 21.78 22.43 5.70
N GLN A 325 22.84 21.65 5.46
CA GLN A 325 23.75 21.21 6.53
C GLN A 325 24.49 22.37 7.20
N VAL A 326 24.94 23.37 6.42
CA VAL A 326 25.56 24.59 6.98
C VAL A 326 24.54 25.37 7.80
N GLN A 327 23.27 25.44 7.37
CA GLN A 327 22.21 26.08 8.14
C GLN A 327 21.98 25.37 9.50
N GLU A 328 22.03 24.04 9.51
CA GLU A 328 21.92 23.19 10.71
C GLU A 328 23.15 23.32 11.63
N LEU A 329 24.36 23.32 11.06
CA LEU A 329 25.61 23.53 11.79
C LEU A 329 25.61 24.89 12.50
N LEU A 330 25.27 25.96 11.80
CA LEU A 330 25.15 27.29 12.40
C LEU A 330 24.10 27.31 13.51
N ALA A 331 22.93 26.71 13.28
CA ALA A 331 21.88 26.62 14.30
C ALA A 331 22.35 25.86 15.55
N SER A 332 23.17 24.83 15.38
CA SER A 332 23.78 24.06 16.48
C SER A 332 24.78 24.87 17.31
N LEU A 333 25.37 25.90 16.70
CA LEU A 333 26.27 26.87 17.35
C LEU A 333 25.50 28.11 17.87
N GLY A 334 24.16 28.11 17.81
CA GLY A 334 23.33 29.24 18.22
C GLY A 334 23.29 30.40 17.21
N VAL A 335 23.89 30.24 16.03
CA VAL A 335 23.87 31.23 14.94
C VAL A 335 22.68 30.95 14.02
N VAL A 336 21.73 31.87 13.93
CA VAL A 336 20.58 31.72 13.02
C VAL A 336 20.91 32.33 11.66
N ALA A 337 20.90 31.49 10.63
CA ALA A 337 21.03 31.89 9.24
C ALA A 337 19.71 31.74 8.47
N GLY A 338 19.35 32.77 7.71
CA GLY A 338 18.31 32.68 6.69
C GLY A 338 18.89 32.16 5.38
N MET A 339 18.14 31.35 4.65
CA MET A 339 18.54 30.86 3.32
C MET A 339 17.65 31.42 2.23
N THR A 340 18.26 31.73 1.09
CA THR A 340 17.61 32.15 -0.15
C THR A 340 18.20 31.38 -1.32
N SER A 341 17.49 31.28 -2.43
CA SER A 341 17.98 30.62 -3.63
C SER A 341 17.62 31.40 -4.88
N GLY A 342 18.46 31.33 -5.90
CA GLY A 342 18.19 31.87 -7.24
C GLY A 342 18.65 30.93 -8.34
N GLU A 343 18.02 31.00 -9.50
CA GLU A 343 18.39 30.25 -10.70
C GLU A 343 18.84 31.24 -11.79
N PRO A 344 20.14 31.56 -11.85
CA PRO A 344 20.67 32.40 -12.91
C PRO A 344 20.55 31.67 -14.27
N GLU A 345 20.29 32.42 -15.33
CA GLU A 345 20.10 31.88 -16.67
C GLU A 345 21.33 31.06 -17.14
N GLY A 346 21.12 29.79 -17.48
CA GLY A 346 22.18 28.86 -17.91
C GLY A 346 23.10 28.33 -16.81
N LYS A 347 22.79 28.52 -15.52
CA LYS A 347 23.57 28.01 -14.37
C LYS A 347 22.72 27.20 -13.41
N LEU A 348 23.39 26.40 -12.56
CA LEU A 348 22.74 25.66 -11.46
C LEU A 348 22.14 26.62 -10.43
N ARG A 349 21.07 26.17 -9.74
CA ARG A 349 20.45 26.89 -8.63
C ARG A 349 21.49 27.15 -7.54
N ALA A 350 21.70 28.42 -7.19
CA ALA A 350 22.60 28.83 -6.12
C ALA A 350 21.81 29.09 -4.85
N TYR A 351 22.30 28.59 -3.72
CA TYR A 351 21.77 28.78 -2.37
C TYR A 351 22.69 29.75 -1.63
N THR A 352 22.12 30.81 -1.06
CA THR A 352 22.85 31.81 -0.27
C THR A 352 22.29 31.85 1.14
N LEU A 353 23.15 31.52 2.11
CA LEU A 353 22.90 31.70 3.53
C LEU A 353 23.32 33.10 3.96
N VAL A 354 22.52 33.71 4.83
CA VAL A 354 22.71 35.08 5.31
C VAL A 354 22.60 35.10 6.83
N VAL A 355 23.64 35.62 7.49
CA VAL A 355 23.69 35.85 8.94
C VAL A 355 23.79 37.35 9.19
N THR A 356 22.85 37.87 9.96
CA THR A 356 22.72 39.30 10.25
C THR A 356 22.34 39.55 11.71
N ALA A 357 22.30 40.81 12.11
CA ALA A 357 21.85 41.25 13.43
C ALA A 357 22.68 40.61 14.56
N GLN A 358 22.03 40.27 15.69
CA GLN A 358 22.67 39.66 16.87
C GLN A 358 23.43 38.36 16.58
N TYR A 359 23.07 37.63 15.52
CA TYR A 359 23.75 36.39 15.15
C TYR A 359 25.06 36.65 14.40
N ALA A 360 25.19 37.80 13.74
CA ALA A 360 26.46 38.23 13.13
C ALA A 360 27.51 38.54 14.20
N ASP A 361 27.11 39.13 15.33
CA ASP A 361 28.00 39.35 16.48
C ASP A 361 28.55 38.01 17.04
N LEU A 362 27.68 37.00 17.17
CA LEU A 362 28.07 35.66 17.60
C LEU A 362 28.98 34.97 16.57
N MET A 363 28.64 35.07 15.28
CA MET A 363 29.47 34.57 14.19
C MET A 363 30.86 35.24 14.17
N ALA A 364 30.92 36.56 14.36
CA ALA A 364 32.18 37.31 14.42
C ALA A 364 33.07 36.85 15.59
N THR A 365 32.46 36.51 16.73
CA THR A 365 33.19 35.90 17.87
C THR A 365 33.83 34.57 17.48
N TYR A 366 33.10 33.70 16.77
CA TYR A 366 33.68 32.44 16.27
C TYR A 366 34.77 32.66 15.23
N MET A 367 34.59 33.65 14.35
CA MET A 367 35.54 33.98 13.29
C MET A 367 36.78 34.75 13.79
N GLY A 368 36.76 35.27 15.03
CA GLY A 368 37.83 36.10 15.59
C GLY A 368 37.90 37.48 14.92
N ILE A 369 36.75 38.08 14.58
CA ILE A 369 36.66 39.34 13.84
C ILE A 369 35.97 40.40 14.70
N ASP A 370 36.49 41.63 14.69
CA ASP A 370 35.89 42.78 15.35
C ASP A 370 35.12 43.68 14.37
N PHE A 371 33.87 44.01 14.68
CA PHE A 371 33.07 44.97 13.90
C PHE A 371 33.43 46.42 14.26
N VAL A 372 33.64 47.25 13.22
CA VAL A 372 34.12 48.64 13.35
C VAL A 372 33.06 49.61 13.91
N GLU A 373 31.76 49.36 13.69
CA GLU A 373 30.67 50.27 14.14
C GLU A 373 29.48 49.51 14.75
N ARG A 374 29.16 49.72 16.04
CA ARG A 374 28.03 49.05 16.72
C ARG A 374 26.63 49.62 16.40
N ARG A 375 26.52 50.70 15.61
CA ARG A 375 25.25 51.44 15.38
C ARG A 375 24.35 50.89 14.26
N ASN A 376 24.88 50.07 13.33
CA ASN A 376 24.12 49.49 12.20
C ASN A 376 23.48 48.12 12.52
N ARG A 377 22.85 47.99 13.70
CA ARG A 377 22.13 46.76 14.07
C ARG A 377 20.73 46.75 13.47
N THR A 378 20.57 46.12 12.31
CA THR A 378 19.23 45.78 11.79
C THR A 378 18.59 44.76 12.74
N ALA A 379 17.31 44.92 13.09
CA ALA A 379 16.62 43.96 13.94
C ALA A 379 16.47 42.60 13.22
N SER A 380 16.73 41.49 13.90
CA SER A 380 16.54 40.17 13.30
C SER A 380 15.05 39.91 13.02
N HIS A 381 14.77 39.33 11.86
CA HIS A 381 13.44 38.81 11.52
C HIS A 381 13.15 37.45 12.18
N TYR A 382 14.15 36.84 12.80
CA TYR A 382 14.07 35.54 13.46
C TYR A 382 13.96 35.67 14.97
N ILE A 383 13.23 34.75 15.59
CA ILE A 383 13.19 34.57 17.04
C ILE A 383 13.76 33.18 17.32
N ASP A 384 14.51 33.02 18.40
CA ASP A 384 15.03 31.73 18.83
C ASP A 384 14.96 31.56 20.36
N ASP A 385 15.16 30.33 20.81
CA ASP A 385 15.45 29.98 22.19
C ASP A 385 16.54 28.90 22.24
N LYS A 386 16.66 28.14 23.34
CA LYS A 386 17.66 27.08 23.46
C LYS A 386 17.43 25.91 22.52
N GLU A 387 16.17 25.62 22.17
CA GLU A 387 15.78 24.42 21.44
C GLU A 387 15.39 24.71 20.00
N PHE A 388 14.77 25.85 19.73
CA PHE A 388 14.12 26.13 18.45
C PHE A 388 14.55 27.46 17.83
N VAL A 389 14.47 27.49 16.50
CA VAL A 389 14.42 28.70 15.68
C VAL A 389 12.98 28.87 15.19
N TYR A 390 12.37 29.99 15.53
CA TYR A 390 11.01 30.36 15.14
C TYR A 390 11.05 31.22 13.88
N MET A 391 10.44 30.70 12.82
CA MET A 391 10.50 31.28 11.49
C MET A 391 9.10 31.71 11.04
N PRO A 392 8.89 33.00 10.72
CA PRO A 392 7.56 33.50 10.38
C PRO A 392 7.09 32.98 9.02
N THR A 393 5.83 32.52 8.99
CA THR A 393 5.12 32.09 7.78
C THR A 393 4.80 33.30 6.91
N ARG A 394 5.33 33.31 5.68
CA ARG A 394 5.20 34.40 4.70
C ARG A 394 3.93 34.31 3.88
N ARG A 395 3.57 33.11 3.44
CA ARG A 395 2.46 32.84 2.52
C ARG A 395 2.02 31.40 2.69
N ILE A 396 0.71 31.16 2.56
CA ILE A 396 0.13 29.82 2.51
C ILE A 396 -0.70 29.75 1.22
N GLU A 397 -0.46 28.72 0.42
CA GLU A 397 -1.25 28.42 -0.78
C GLU A 397 -1.94 27.07 -0.58
N VAL A 398 -3.15 26.94 -1.13
CA VAL A 398 -3.88 25.67 -1.10
C VAL A 398 -4.22 25.29 -2.53
N ARG A 399 -3.88 24.05 -2.92
CA ARG A 399 -4.26 23.48 -4.22
C ARG A 399 -4.94 22.13 -4.03
N PRO A 400 -6.05 21.85 -4.72
CA PRO A 400 -6.63 20.51 -4.71
C PRO A 400 -5.76 19.55 -5.53
N VAL A 401 -5.59 18.32 -5.03
CA VAL A 401 -4.89 17.24 -5.73
C VAL A 401 -5.77 15.99 -5.75
N GLN A 402 -5.60 15.14 -6.77
CA GLN A 402 -6.31 13.87 -6.91
C GLN A 402 -5.34 12.74 -7.22
N GLY A 403 -5.39 11.66 -6.44
CA GLY A 403 -4.54 10.48 -6.62
C GLY A 403 -3.04 10.74 -6.47
N LEU A 404 -2.65 11.82 -5.78
CA LEU A 404 -1.24 12.14 -5.56
C LEU A 404 -0.64 11.16 -4.56
N THR A 405 0.46 10.50 -4.91
CA THR A 405 1.19 9.67 -3.96
C THR A 405 1.83 10.57 -2.90
N VAL A 406 1.50 10.30 -1.64
CA VAL A 406 2.05 11.00 -0.49
C VAL A 406 2.71 9.99 0.45
N TYR A 407 3.72 10.46 1.17
CA TYR A 407 4.66 9.69 1.96
C TYR A 407 4.62 10.13 3.43
N ASN A 408 4.97 9.25 4.35
CA ASN A 408 5.29 9.62 5.71
C ASN A 408 6.33 8.64 6.27
N LEU A 409 7.03 9.05 7.32
CA LEU A 409 8.06 8.28 7.98
C LEU A 409 7.58 7.85 9.36
N GLU A 410 8.02 6.69 9.80
CA GLU A 410 8.01 6.28 11.19
C GLU A 410 9.43 6.47 11.74
N VAL A 411 9.57 7.19 12.86
CA VAL A 411 10.88 7.58 13.42
C VAL A 411 10.95 7.11 14.85
N GLU A 412 11.98 6.33 15.19
CA GLU A 412 12.16 5.76 16.53
C GLU A 412 12.15 6.85 17.62
N GLU A 413 11.60 6.52 18.79
CA GLU A 413 11.49 7.35 20.01
C GLU A 413 10.69 8.66 19.86
N ASP A 414 11.17 9.59 19.04
CA ASP A 414 10.71 10.98 19.01
C ASP A 414 9.53 11.22 18.11
N GLN A 415 9.30 10.33 17.13
CA GLN A 415 8.07 10.30 16.34
C GLN A 415 7.83 11.65 15.60
N THR A 416 8.90 12.29 15.15
CA THR A 416 8.90 13.57 14.40
C THR A 416 10.10 13.63 13.49
N TYR A 417 10.03 14.45 12.44
CA TYR A 417 11.19 14.75 11.60
C TYR A 417 11.09 16.17 11.02
N VAL A 418 12.20 16.67 10.47
CA VAL A 418 12.27 17.98 9.81
C VAL A 418 12.06 17.80 8.31
N ALA A 419 11.08 18.52 7.76
CA ALA A 419 10.72 18.56 6.35
C ALA A 419 10.72 20.00 5.85
N ALA A 420 11.44 20.30 4.76
CA ALA A 420 11.63 21.65 4.22
C ALA A 420 12.10 22.69 5.28
N GLY A 421 12.83 22.22 6.30
CA GLY A 421 13.31 23.03 7.41
C GLY A 421 12.28 23.29 8.52
N GLN A 422 11.03 22.82 8.42
CA GLN A 422 10.03 22.88 9.48
C GLN A 422 9.82 21.52 10.17
N LEU A 423 9.42 21.54 11.45
CA LEU A 423 9.07 20.33 12.19
C LEU A 423 7.67 19.83 11.88
N VAL A 424 7.62 18.55 11.52
CA VAL A 424 6.38 17.84 11.22
C VAL A 424 6.28 16.54 12.04
N HIS A 425 5.05 16.11 12.30
CA HIS A 425 4.78 14.92 13.10
C HIS A 425 4.84 13.65 12.24
N ASN A 426 5.26 12.53 12.81
CA ASN A 426 5.19 11.23 12.14
C ASN A 426 3.75 10.67 12.08
N CYS A 427 3.55 9.61 11.28
CA CYS A 427 2.35 8.78 11.40
C CYS A 427 2.61 7.74 12.47
N VAL A 428 1.76 7.65 13.48
CA VAL A 428 1.77 6.50 14.37
C VAL A 428 0.96 5.40 13.69
N VAL A 429 1.55 4.21 13.52
CA VAL A 429 0.80 2.98 13.25
C VAL A 429 -0.29 2.87 14.31
N LYS A 430 -1.53 3.21 13.92
CA LYS A 430 -2.65 3.28 14.89
C LYS A 430 -2.93 1.92 15.50
N CYS A 431 -2.65 0.84 14.79
CA CYS A 431 -2.84 -0.52 15.27
C CYS A 431 -1.83 -1.45 14.56
N PRO A 432 -0.98 -2.18 15.30
CA PRO A 432 0.01 -3.08 14.69
C PRO A 432 -0.65 -4.28 13.97
N PHE A 433 -1.95 -4.51 14.22
CA PHE A 433 -2.73 -5.59 13.64
C PHE A 433 -3.68 -5.15 12.51
N ASP A 434 -3.57 -3.90 12.03
CA ASP A 434 -4.49 -3.32 11.01
C ASP A 434 -5.98 -3.51 11.36
N ALA A 435 -6.29 -3.41 12.66
CA ALA A 435 -7.65 -3.62 13.16
C ALA A 435 -8.53 -2.37 13.07
N ILE A 436 -7.95 -1.20 12.76
CA ILE A 436 -8.64 0.08 12.77
C ILE A 436 -8.49 0.71 11.38
N ARG A 437 -9.63 1.01 10.74
CA ARG A 437 -9.68 1.86 9.54
C ARG A 437 -10.45 3.12 9.84
N ILE A 438 -9.92 4.26 9.44
CA ILE A 438 -10.62 5.54 9.50
C ILE A 438 -10.62 6.13 8.11
N ILE A 439 -11.82 6.37 7.59
CA ILE A 439 -12.06 6.72 6.19
C ILE A 439 -12.81 8.05 6.15
N GLY A 440 -12.28 9.01 5.38
CA GLY A 440 -13.00 10.23 5.05
C GLY A 440 -13.95 9.98 3.89
N LEU A 441 -15.25 10.24 4.09
CA LEU A 441 -16.26 10.21 3.04
C LEU A 441 -16.86 11.61 2.85
N PRO A 442 -17.31 11.98 1.63
CA PRO A 442 -18.10 13.19 1.40
C PRO A 442 -19.23 13.35 2.42
N GLU A 443 -19.43 14.56 2.96
CA GLU A 443 -20.52 14.84 3.92
C GLU A 443 -21.93 14.50 3.37
N PRO A 444 -22.26 14.76 2.08
CA PRO A 444 -23.58 14.43 1.54
C PRO A 444 -23.95 12.94 1.63
N LEU A 445 -22.98 12.03 1.65
CA LEU A 445 -23.26 10.59 1.79
C LEU A 445 -23.84 10.23 3.16
N LYS A 446 -23.73 11.11 4.17
CA LYS A 446 -24.32 10.87 5.48
C LYS A 446 -25.84 10.73 5.40
N GLU A 447 -26.45 11.47 4.48
CA GLU A 447 -27.90 11.42 4.23
C GLU A 447 -28.27 10.12 3.52
N ASP A 448 -27.36 9.55 2.71
CA ASP A 448 -27.55 8.31 1.94
C ASP A 448 -27.41 7.01 2.76
N LEU A 449 -27.24 7.08 4.09
CA LEU A 449 -26.97 5.92 4.94
C LEU A 449 -28.22 5.03 5.11
N VAL A 450 -28.13 3.79 4.65
CA VAL A 450 -29.26 2.84 4.64
C VAL A 450 -29.22 1.89 5.83
N HIS A 451 -28.03 1.35 6.14
CA HIS A 451 -27.90 0.37 7.22
C HIS A 451 -26.52 0.42 7.88
N GLN A 452 -26.50 0.19 9.19
CA GLN A 452 -25.30 0.07 10.00
C GLN A 452 -25.48 -1.07 11.01
N PHE A 453 -24.55 -2.04 11.06
CA PHE A 453 -24.67 -3.20 11.95
C PHE A 453 -24.41 -2.89 13.43
N GLY A 454 -23.64 -1.84 13.70
CA GLY A 454 -23.23 -1.48 15.04
C GLY A 454 -22.27 -0.31 15.05
N ARG A 455 -21.81 0.06 16.24
CA ARG A 455 -20.79 1.09 16.40
C ARG A 455 -19.49 0.64 15.73
N ASN A 456 -18.86 1.55 14.97
CA ASN A 456 -17.62 1.29 14.24
C ASN A 456 -17.64 0.01 13.39
N ALA A 457 -18.81 -0.31 12.81
CA ALA A 457 -19.03 -1.48 11.99
C ALA A 457 -19.33 -1.08 10.54
N PHE A 458 -19.49 -2.09 9.68
CA PHE A 458 -19.83 -1.93 8.29
C PHE A 458 -21.09 -1.06 8.06
N ARG A 459 -21.04 -0.19 7.05
CA ARG A 459 -22.13 0.69 6.63
C ARG A 459 -22.48 0.52 5.15
N LEU A 460 -23.77 0.47 4.85
CA LEU A 460 -24.28 0.44 3.48
C LEU A 460 -24.94 1.77 3.14
N PHE A 461 -24.55 2.36 2.01
CA PHE A 461 -25.11 3.59 1.46
C PHE A 461 -25.83 3.31 0.15
N ARG A 462 -27.05 3.85 0.02
CA ARG A 462 -27.99 3.61 -1.09
C ARG A 462 -28.38 2.12 -1.26
N LEU A 463 -29.39 1.85 -2.08
CA LEU A 463 -29.87 0.51 -2.41
C LEU A 463 -30.13 0.40 -3.92
N PRO A 464 -29.93 -0.79 -4.52
CA PRO A 464 -30.34 -1.01 -5.90
C PRO A 464 -31.87 -1.15 -5.97
N ALA A 465 -32.49 -0.57 -6.99
CA ALA A 465 -33.93 -0.70 -7.23
C ALA A 465 -34.20 -1.86 -8.21
N PRO A 466 -34.98 -2.89 -7.82
CA PRO A 466 -35.41 -3.95 -8.72
C PRO A 466 -36.30 -3.39 -9.84
N ARG A 467 -35.99 -3.68 -11.10
CA ARG A 467 -36.81 -3.27 -12.25
C ARG A 467 -37.97 -4.24 -12.49
N LYS A 468 -39.06 -3.72 -13.07
CA LYS A 468 -40.22 -4.52 -13.52
C LYS A 468 -39.91 -5.34 -14.76
N ASP A 469 -39.09 -4.79 -15.64
CA ASP A 469 -38.70 -5.41 -16.91
C ASP A 469 -37.19 -5.70 -16.90
N GLY A 470 -36.83 -6.96 -17.16
CA GLY A 470 -35.44 -7.41 -17.26
C GLY A 470 -34.79 -7.83 -15.93
N ILE A 471 -33.51 -8.21 -16.03
CA ILE A 471 -32.67 -8.67 -14.93
C ILE A 471 -31.83 -7.52 -14.40
N THR A 472 -31.93 -7.29 -13.09
CA THR A 472 -31.09 -6.33 -12.37
C THR A 472 -29.85 -7.03 -11.83
N GLY A 473 -28.69 -6.77 -12.41
CA GLY A 473 -27.41 -7.24 -11.91
C GLY A 473 -26.85 -6.36 -10.79
N VAL A 474 -26.07 -6.97 -9.90
CA VAL A 474 -25.34 -6.29 -8.83
C VAL A 474 -23.90 -6.80 -8.86
N LEU A 475 -22.94 -5.90 -9.05
CA LEU A 475 -21.53 -6.23 -9.22
C LEU A 475 -20.66 -5.41 -8.25
N GLY A 476 -19.70 -6.07 -7.61
CA GLY A 476 -18.67 -5.41 -6.83
C GLY A 476 -17.84 -6.39 -5.98
N PRO A 477 -16.74 -5.94 -5.34
CA PRO A 477 -15.89 -6.78 -4.49
C PRO A 477 -16.61 -7.48 -3.33
N ASN A 478 -15.98 -8.48 -2.72
CA ASN A 478 -16.52 -9.11 -1.50
C ASN A 478 -16.45 -8.18 -0.29
N GLY A 479 -17.36 -8.37 0.67
CA GLY A 479 -17.40 -7.59 1.91
C GLY A 479 -17.85 -6.13 1.77
N ILE A 480 -18.44 -5.73 0.63
CA ILE A 480 -18.95 -4.37 0.40
C ILE A 480 -20.47 -4.23 0.62
N GLY A 481 -21.15 -5.28 1.12
CA GLY A 481 -22.58 -5.22 1.42
C GLY A 481 -23.54 -5.63 0.29
N LYS A 482 -23.10 -6.39 -0.72
CA LYS A 482 -24.00 -6.97 -1.76
C LYS A 482 -25.11 -7.82 -1.14
N THR A 483 -24.73 -8.83 -0.34
CA THR A 483 -25.66 -9.70 0.38
C THR A 483 -26.53 -8.91 1.36
N THR A 484 -25.97 -7.88 2.01
CA THR A 484 -26.75 -6.98 2.89
C THR A 484 -27.85 -6.23 2.11
N ALA A 485 -27.55 -5.72 0.92
CA ALA A 485 -28.54 -5.09 0.05
C ALA A 485 -29.64 -6.09 -0.37
N LEU A 486 -29.27 -7.33 -0.72
CA LEU A 486 -30.22 -8.39 -1.05
C LEU A 486 -31.10 -8.78 0.14
N SER A 487 -30.54 -8.90 1.35
CA SER A 487 -31.31 -9.19 2.57
C SER A 487 -32.32 -8.08 2.88
N ILE A 488 -31.98 -6.82 2.57
CA ILE A 488 -32.91 -5.70 2.70
C ILE A 488 -34.04 -5.79 1.66
N LEU A 489 -33.69 -5.97 0.39
CA LEU A 489 -34.66 -6.02 -0.69
C LEU A 489 -35.57 -7.26 -0.64
N SER A 490 -35.08 -8.37 -0.08
CA SER A 490 -35.87 -9.58 0.14
C SER A 490 -36.78 -9.51 1.37
N GLY A 491 -36.59 -8.52 2.25
CA GLY A 491 -37.34 -8.36 3.51
C GLY A 491 -36.80 -9.16 4.70
N GLN A 492 -35.65 -9.84 4.54
CA GLN A 492 -34.98 -10.57 5.63
C GLN A 492 -34.33 -9.62 6.66
N LEU A 493 -33.95 -8.42 6.23
CA LEU A 493 -33.35 -7.38 7.06
C LEU A 493 -34.10 -6.07 6.87
N VAL A 494 -34.53 -5.43 7.95
CA VAL A 494 -35.13 -4.09 7.85
C VAL A 494 -34.00 -3.04 7.90
N PRO A 495 -33.93 -2.09 6.95
CA PRO A 495 -32.92 -1.05 6.97
C PRO A 495 -33.09 -0.18 8.21
N ASN A 496 -31.97 0.25 8.78
CA ASN A 496 -31.97 0.94 10.05
C ASN A 496 -31.40 2.35 9.98
N LEU A 497 -31.18 2.93 8.79
CA LEU A 497 -30.79 4.32 8.53
C LEU A 497 -29.69 4.86 9.48
N GLY A 498 -28.78 3.98 9.93
CA GLY A 498 -27.74 4.32 10.91
C GLY A 498 -28.14 4.24 12.38
N HIS A 499 -29.42 4.05 12.71
CA HIS A 499 -29.96 3.87 14.05
C HIS A 499 -29.78 2.43 14.60
N TYR A 500 -28.55 1.93 14.61
CA TYR A 500 -28.21 0.55 15.02
C TYR A 500 -28.54 0.18 16.48
N ARG A 501 -28.79 1.18 17.36
CA ARG A 501 -29.18 0.94 18.75
C ARG A 501 -30.68 0.63 18.94
N ARG A 502 -31.52 0.91 17.94
CA ARG A 502 -32.96 0.68 18.03
C ARG A 502 -33.27 -0.80 17.80
N LYS A 503 -34.06 -1.40 18.71
CA LYS A 503 -34.42 -2.83 18.67
C LYS A 503 -35.66 -3.16 17.83
N LYS A 504 -36.50 -2.17 17.49
CA LYS A 504 -37.75 -2.38 16.72
C LYS A 504 -37.59 -1.94 15.26
N PRO A 505 -38.10 -2.72 14.29
CA PRO A 505 -38.21 -2.30 12.89
C PRO A 505 -39.09 -1.06 12.76
N TYR A 506 -38.74 -0.14 11.86
CA TYR A 506 -39.48 1.11 11.65
C TYR A 506 -39.72 1.35 10.16
N TRP A 507 -40.70 0.66 9.58
CA TRP A 507 -41.00 0.85 8.17
C TRP A 507 -41.45 2.28 7.87
N ASP A 508 -42.08 2.98 8.80
CA ASP A 508 -42.55 4.36 8.60
C ASP A 508 -41.41 5.35 8.28
N ASP A 509 -40.33 5.38 9.07
CA ASP A 509 -39.21 6.31 8.77
C ASP A 509 -38.48 5.88 7.48
N VAL A 510 -38.38 4.57 7.20
CA VAL A 510 -37.79 4.05 5.95
C VAL A 510 -38.61 4.51 4.74
N LEU A 511 -39.94 4.38 4.80
CA LEU A 511 -40.83 4.80 3.73
C LEU A 511 -40.83 6.32 3.55
N ALA A 512 -40.77 7.08 4.64
CA ALA A 512 -40.61 8.53 4.61
C ALA A 512 -39.28 8.94 3.94
N TYR A 513 -38.19 8.26 4.28
CA TYR A 513 -36.87 8.49 3.70
C TYR A 513 -36.85 8.23 2.18
N TYR A 514 -37.45 7.14 1.72
CA TYR A 514 -37.49 6.82 0.29
C TYR A 514 -38.61 7.54 -0.49
N LYS A 515 -39.40 8.43 0.13
CA LYS A 515 -40.54 9.09 -0.51
C LYS A 515 -40.10 9.84 -1.78
N GLY A 516 -40.78 9.59 -2.89
CA GLY A 516 -40.46 10.21 -4.18
C GLY A 516 -39.33 9.51 -4.97
N THR A 517 -38.82 8.37 -4.49
CA THR A 517 -37.87 7.51 -5.22
C THR A 517 -38.57 6.27 -5.79
N ASP A 518 -37.94 5.64 -6.78
CA ASP A 518 -38.44 4.37 -7.39
C ASP A 518 -38.54 3.22 -6.37
N LEU A 519 -37.74 3.25 -5.30
CA LEU A 519 -37.75 2.25 -4.23
C LEU A 519 -38.93 2.37 -3.28
N HIS A 520 -39.63 3.52 -3.23
CA HIS A 520 -40.70 3.77 -2.27
C HIS A 520 -41.84 2.74 -2.40
N ASP A 521 -42.37 2.56 -3.61
CA ASP A 521 -43.48 1.64 -3.87
C ASP A 521 -43.07 0.18 -3.58
N TYR A 522 -41.84 -0.17 -3.96
CA TYR A 522 -41.27 -1.49 -3.70
C TYR A 522 -41.23 -1.79 -2.19
N LEU A 523 -40.59 -0.91 -1.41
CA LEU A 523 -40.42 -1.09 0.04
C LEU A 523 -41.76 -1.02 0.77
N LYS A 524 -42.71 -0.21 0.30
CA LYS A 524 -44.06 -0.14 0.87
C LYS A 524 -44.77 -1.47 0.73
N ARG A 525 -44.80 -2.04 -0.48
CA ARG A 525 -45.42 -3.35 -0.74
C ARG A 525 -44.74 -4.48 0.03
N LEU A 526 -43.41 -4.39 0.19
CA LEU A 526 -42.65 -5.33 1.01
C LEU A 526 -43.05 -5.23 2.50
N SER A 527 -43.14 -4.00 3.05
CA SER A 527 -43.52 -3.77 4.45
C SER A 527 -44.95 -4.21 4.78
N GLU A 528 -45.87 -4.09 3.81
CA GLU A 528 -47.27 -4.47 3.94
C GLU A 528 -47.49 -5.99 3.69
N GLY A 529 -46.43 -6.75 3.38
CA GLY A 529 -46.51 -8.17 3.05
C GLY A 529 -47.21 -8.47 1.72
N LYS A 530 -47.43 -7.46 0.87
CA LYS A 530 -48.07 -7.58 -0.46
C LYS A 530 -47.10 -8.00 -1.56
N LEU A 531 -45.82 -8.17 -1.23
CA LEU A 531 -44.77 -8.59 -2.16
C LEU A 531 -44.16 -9.91 -1.65
N ARG A 532 -44.31 -10.99 -2.41
CA ARG A 532 -43.64 -12.26 -2.13
C ARG A 532 -42.26 -12.28 -2.77
N THR A 533 -41.24 -12.65 -2.00
CA THR A 533 -39.85 -12.74 -2.44
C THR A 533 -39.37 -14.18 -2.35
N ALA A 534 -38.54 -14.60 -3.31
CA ALA A 534 -37.84 -15.87 -3.27
C ALA A 534 -36.34 -15.60 -3.35
N THR A 535 -35.56 -16.13 -2.41
CA THR A 535 -34.12 -15.87 -2.33
C THR A 535 -33.37 -17.18 -2.29
N LYS A 536 -32.44 -17.34 -3.25
CA LYS A 536 -31.44 -18.41 -3.22
C LYS A 536 -30.39 -18.06 -2.16
N PRO A 537 -30.15 -18.91 -1.15
CA PRO A 537 -29.13 -18.64 -0.14
C PRO A 537 -27.72 -18.71 -0.76
N GLN A 538 -26.81 -17.85 -0.30
CA GLN A 538 -25.42 -17.81 -0.79
C GLN A 538 -24.69 -19.15 -0.55
N TYR A 539 -24.78 -19.71 0.66
CA TYR A 539 -24.13 -20.97 1.05
C TYR A 539 -25.05 -22.17 0.86
N VAL A 540 -24.80 -22.95 -0.19
CA VAL A 540 -25.60 -24.15 -0.51
C VAL A 540 -25.28 -25.35 0.36
N ASP A 541 -24.08 -25.40 0.97
CA ASP A 541 -23.69 -26.49 1.89
C ASP A 541 -24.56 -26.56 3.15
N LYS A 542 -25.25 -25.46 3.50
CA LYS A 542 -26.21 -25.46 4.60
C LYS A 542 -27.50 -26.20 4.24
N LEU A 543 -27.80 -26.37 2.96
CA LEU A 543 -29.03 -27.03 2.51
C LEU A 543 -29.11 -28.49 2.98
N SER A 544 -27.99 -29.22 2.89
CA SER A 544 -27.88 -30.60 3.39
C SER A 544 -28.00 -30.72 4.91
N LYS A 545 -27.69 -29.64 5.65
CA LYS A 545 -27.89 -29.59 7.11
C LYS A 545 -29.34 -29.29 7.50
N VAL A 546 -30.07 -28.55 6.66
CA VAL A 546 -31.43 -28.06 6.94
C VAL A 546 -32.51 -29.03 6.48
N TYR A 547 -32.24 -29.82 5.43
CA TYR A 547 -33.20 -30.80 4.89
C TYR A 547 -32.53 -32.16 4.73
N LYS A 548 -33.22 -33.22 5.19
CA LYS A 548 -32.83 -34.62 5.00
C LYS A 548 -33.85 -35.30 4.08
N GLY A 549 -33.39 -36.02 3.06
CA GLY A 549 -34.22 -36.77 2.13
C GLY A 549 -33.90 -36.48 0.65
N GLN A 550 -34.74 -37.01 -0.23
CA GLN A 550 -34.52 -36.96 -1.67
C GLN A 550 -34.79 -35.58 -2.30
N VAL A 551 -34.04 -35.26 -3.36
CA VAL A 551 -34.19 -34.03 -4.15
C VAL A 551 -35.61 -33.88 -4.68
N ARG A 552 -36.18 -34.92 -5.30
CA ARG A 552 -37.54 -34.90 -5.86
C ARG A 552 -38.58 -34.56 -4.80
N ALA A 553 -38.43 -35.08 -3.59
CA ALA A 553 -39.35 -34.80 -2.48
C ALA A 553 -39.28 -33.33 -2.04
N LEU A 554 -38.08 -32.76 -1.96
CA LEU A 554 -37.90 -31.33 -1.66
C LEU A 554 -38.53 -30.46 -2.76
N LEU A 555 -38.23 -30.73 -4.03
CA LEU A 555 -38.73 -29.92 -5.14
C LEU A 555 -40.27 -29.97 -5.23
N LYS A 556 -40.87 -31.16 -5.10
CA LYS A 556 -42.35 -31.30 -5.06
C LYS A 556 -42.98 -30.58 -3.89
N LYS A 557 -42.31 -30.51 -2.73
CA LYS A 557 -42.80 -29.79 -1.54
C LYS A 557 -42.79 -28.27 -1.74
N VAL A 558 -41.83 -27.76 -2.49
CA VAL A 558 -41.64 -26.32 -2.74
C VAL A 558 -42.39 -25.84 -3.98
N ASP A 559 -42.75 -26.75 -4.88
CA ASP A 559 -43.48 -26.43 -6.10
C ASP A 559 -44.92 -25.99 -5.83
N GLU A 560 -45.15 -24.69 -5.95
CA GLU A 560 -46.47 -24.07 -5.80
C GLU A 560 -47.22 -24.00 -7.15
N ALA A 561 -46.52 -24.22 -8.27
CA ALA A 561 -47.01 -23.93 -9.61
C ALA A 561 -47.07 -25.17 -10.54
N GLY A 562 -46.72 -26.36 -10.05
CA GLY A 562 -46.71 -27.60 -10.84
C GLY A 562 -45.61 -27.65 -11.91
N ARG A 563 -44.49 -26.92 -11.72
CA ARG A 563 -43.42 -26.74 -12.70
C ARG A 563 -42.15 -27.57 -12.41
N VAL A 564 -42.20 -28.56 -11.51
CA VAL A 564 -41.01 -29.40 -11.22
C VAL A 564 -40.39 -29.96 -12.51
N GLY A 565 -41.20 -30.53 -13.41
CA GLY A 565 -40.73 -31.13 -14.67
C GLY A 565 -39.89 -30.14 -15.48
N ASP A 566 -40.52 -29.04 -15.90
CA ASP A 566 -39.89 -27.97 -16.71
C ASP A 566 -38.59 -27.45 -16.09
N VAL A 567 -38.59 -27.16 -14.78
CA VAL A 567 -37.41 -26.61 -14.08
C VAL A 567 -36.29 -27.64 -14.00
N THR A 568 -36.61 -28.91 -13.72
CA THR A 568 -35.60 -29.97 -13.62
C THR A 568 -34.99 -30.32 -14.97
N GLU A 569 -35.76 -30.21 -16.06
CA GLU A 569 -35.28 -30.38 -17.43
C GLU A 569 -34.36 -29.22 -17.84
N ALA A 570 -34.80 -27.97 -17.62
CA ALA A 570 -34.01 -26.77 -17.93
C ALA A 570 -32.64 -26.76 -17.24
N LEU A 571 -32.57 -27.28 -16.01
CA LEU A 571 -31.34 -27.37 -15.21
C LEU A 571 -30.58 -28.70 -15.36
N ASN A 572 -31.04 -29.61 -16.22
CA ASN A 572 -30.45 -30.94 -16.45
C ASN A 572 -30.22 -31.72 -15.14
N MET A 573 -31.31 -31.96 -14.40
CA MET A 573 -31.26 -32.57 -13.07
C MET A 573 -31.66 -34.05 -13.03
N SER A 574 -32.10 -34.62 -14.16
CA SER A 574 -32.75 -35.93 -14.22
C SER A 574 -31.95 -37.08 -13.61
N SER A 575 -30.62 -37.02 -13.68
CA SER A 575 -29.72 -38.08 -13.20
C SER A 575 -29.62 -38.21 -11.67
N TYR A 576 -30.02 -37.20 -10.90
CA TYR A 576 -29.87 -37.20 -9.42
C TYR A 576 -31.14 -36.74 -8.68
N LEU A 577 -32.30 -36.73 -9.33
CA LEU A 577 -33.58 -36.38 -8.69
C LEU A 577 -33.95 -37.32 -7.53
N ASP A 578 -33.52 -38.57 -7.61
CA ASP A 578 -33.85 -39.59 -6.63
C ASP A 578 -32.71 -39.85 -5.62
N HIS A 579 -31.63 -39.06 -5.70
CA HIS A 579 -30.53 -39.08 -4.74
C HIS A 579 -30.87 -38.30 -3.46
N ASP A 580 -30.19 -38.62 -2.37
CA ASP A 580 -30.28 -37.86 -1.12
C ASP A 580 -29.48 -36.55 -1.24
N ILE A 581 -30.01 -35.47 -0.67
CA ILE A 581 -29.34 -34.15 -0.72
C ILE A 581 -27.96 -34.18 -0.06
N ALA A 582 -27.73 -35.03 0.94
CA ALA A 582 -26.44 -35.14 1.62
C ALA A 582 -25.33 -35.76 0.75
N THR A 583 -25.68 -36.47 -0.33
CA THR A 583 -24.72 -37.14 -1.22
C THR A 583 -24.40 -36.33 -2.48
N LEU A 584 -25.04 -35.18 -2.67
CA LEU A 584 -24.86 -34.35 -3.85
C LEU A 584 -23.54 -33.58 -3.83
N SER A 585 -22.97 -33.38 -5.01
CA SER A 585 -21.85 -32.46 -5.24
C SER A 585 -22.27 -30.99 -5.05
N GLY A 586 -21.31 -30.08 -4.89
CA GLY A 586 -21.57 -28.65 -4.76
C GLY A 586 -22.33 -28.05 -5.95
N GLY A 587 -22.01 -28.47 -7.18
CA GLY A 587 -22.71 -28.03 -8.39
C GLY A 587 -24.15 -28.55 -8.47
N GLU A 588 -24.39 -29.80 -8.04
CA GLU A 588 -25.75 -30.34 -7.94
C GLU A 588 -26.57 -29.64 -6.85
N LEU A 589 -25.99 -29.41 -5.67
CA LEU A 589 -26.61 -28.64 -4.59
C LEU A 589 -26.98 -27.22 -5.05
N GLN A 590 -26.10 -26.58 -5.81
CA GLN A 590 -26.36 -25.28 -6.40
C GLN A 590 -27.56 -25.30 -7.33
N LYS A 591 -27.65 -26.28 -8.25
CA LYS A 591 -28.81 -26.45 -9.15
C LYS A 591 -30.10 -26.74 -8.37
N VAL A 592 -30.04 -27.55 -7.30
CA VAL A 592 -31.20 -27.80 -6.42
C VAL A 592 -31.66 -26.52 -5.73
N ALA A 593 -30.73 -25.70 -5.21
CA ALA A 593 -31.07 -24.43 -4.57
C ALA A 593 -31.70 -23.43 -5.55
N ILE A 594 -31.20 -23.37 -6.78
CA ILE A 594 -31.77 -22.57 -7.87
C ILE A 594 -33.17 -23.09 -8.22
N ALA A 595 -33.33 -24.39 -8.46
CA ALA A 595 -34.60 -25.01 -8.78
C ALA A 595 -35.66 -24.75 -7.71
N ALA A 596 -35.34 -25.00 -6.44
CA ALA A 596 -36.24 -24.74 -5.31
C ALA A 596 -36.62 -23.26 -5.20
N THR A 597 -35.73 -22.35 -5.58
CA THR A 597 -36.04 -20.91 -5.60
C THR A 597 -36.98 -20.58 -6.76
N MET A 598 -36.75 -21.12 -7.96
CA MET A 598 -37.58 -20.90 -9.16
C MET A 598 -38.99 -21.49 -9.04
N LEU A 599 -39.16 -22.56 -8.25
CA LEU A 599 -40.44 -23.26 -8.05
C LEU A 599 -41.41 -22.53 -7.11
N LYS A 600 -40.93 -21.65 -6.23
CA LYS A 600 -41.79 -20.78 -5.40
C LYS A 600 -42.56 -19.80 -6.27
N ASP A 601 -43.82 -19.51 -5.97
CA ASP A 601 -44.55 -18.41 -6.63
C ASP A 601 -44.28 -17.08 -5.90
N ALA A 602 -43.30 -16.36 -6.42
CA ALA A 602 -42.89 -15.05 -5.93
C ALA A 602 -43.09 -13.96 -6.99
N ASN A 603 -43.14 -12.72 -6.53
CA ASN A 603 -43.12 -11.55 -7.41
C ASN A 603 -41.68 -11.18 -7.81
N VAL A 604 -40.73 -11.42 -6.90
CA VAL A 604 -39.33 -11.02 -7.03
C VAL A 604 -38.42 -12.18 -6.64
N TYR A 605 -37.47 -12.50 -7.50
CA TYR A 605 -36.49 -13.56 -7.30
C TYR A 605 -35.10 -12.97 -7.13
N PHE A 606 -34.38 -13.43 -6.10
CA PHE A 606 -33.02 -13.02 -5.79
C PHE A 606 -32.09 -14.22 -5.92
N PHE A 607 -31.09 -14.09 -6.78
CA PHE A 607 -30.03 -15.08 -6.94
C PHE A 607 -28.70 -14.48 -6.49
N ASP A 608 -28.18 -14.96 -5.35
CA ASP A 608 -26.85 -14.61 -4.85
C ASP A 608 -25.83 -15.65 -5.34
N GLU A 609 -24.98 -15.23 -6.28
CA GLU A 609 -23.94 -16.04 -6.95
C GLU A 609 -24.46 -17.39 -7.50
N PRO A 610 -25.40 -17.37 -8.47
CA PRO A 610 -25.93 -18.59 -9.08
C PRO A 610 -24.91 -19.40 -9.90
N SER A 611 -23.82 -18.80 -10.40
CA SER A 611 -22.82 -19.49 -11.23
C SER A 611 -21.75 -20.25 -10.42
N SER A 612 -21.71 -20.10 -9.10
CA SER A 612 -20.70 -20.74 -8.24
C SER A 612 -20.77 -22.27 -8.30
N TYR A 613 -19.60 -22.94 -8.29
CA TYR A 613 -19.41 -24.40 -8.41
C TYR A 613 -19.82 -25.04 -9.74
N LEU A 614 -20.36 -24.27 -10.67
CA LEU A 614 -20.80 -24.77 -11.97
C LEU A 614 -19.67 -24.68 -12.99
N ASP A 615 -19.61 -25.67 -13.88
CA ASP A 615 -18.75 -25.59 -15.06
C ASP A 615 -19.32 -24.64 -16.13
N ILE A 616 -18.54 -24.36 -17.17
CA ILE A 616 -18.90 -23.39 -18.21
C ILE A 616 -20.26 -23.70 -18.85
N TYR A 617 -20.57 -24.98 -19.10
CA TYR A 617 -21.81 -25.38 -19.76
C TYR A 617 -23.00 -25.24 -18.81
N GLU A 618 -22.83 -25.65 -17.56
CA GLU A 618 -23.86 -25.52 -16.53
C GLU A 618 -24.17 -24.06 -16.19
N ARG A 619 -23.16 -23.19 -16.14
CA ARG A 619 -23.35 -21.73 -15.95
C ARG A 619 -24.24 -21.15 -17.03
N LEU A 620 -24.01 -21.48 -18.30
CA LEU A 620 -24.82 -21.00 -19.41
C LEU A 620 -26.26 -21.54 -19.35
N ARG A 621 -26.47 -22.80 -18.93
CA ARG A 621 -27.82 -23.35 -18.75
C ARG A 621 -28.59 -22.64 -17.64
N VAL A 622 -27.96 -22.48 -16.47
CA VAL A 622 -28.54 -21.73 -15.35
C VAL A 622 -28.86 -20.30 -15.79
N ALA A 623 -27.96 -19.67 -16.53
CA ALA A 623 -28.16 -18.33 -17.00
C ALA A 623 -29.39 -18.20 -17.92
N ARG A 624 -29.57 -19.14 -18.86
CA ARG A 624 -30.76 -19.22 -19.72
C ARG A 624 -32.04 -19.43 -18.91
N ALA A 625 -32.03 -20.34 -17.95
CA ALA A 625 -33.19 -20.62 -17.09
C ALA A 625 -33.61 -19.39 -16.26
N ILE A 626 -32.65 -18.62 -15.73
CA ILE A 626 -32.92 -17.37 -15.01
C ILE A 626 -33.45 -16.29 -15.97
N HIS A 627 -32.90 -16.21 -17.19
CA HIS A 627 -33.37 -15.27 -18.21
C HIS A 627 -34.82 -15.54 -18.63
N GLU A 628 -35.20 -16.80 -18.83
CA GLU A 628 -36.59 -17.20 -19.11
C GLU A 628 -37.55 -16.83 -17.97
N LEU A 629 -37.12 -16.98 -16.71
CA LEU A 629 -37.90 -16.54 -15.55
C LEU A 629 -38.13 -15.03 -15.54
N ALA A 630 -37.11 -14.25 -15.92
CA ALA A 630 -37.16 -12.79 -15.94
C ALA A 630 -38.13 -12.21 -16.98
N ALA A 631 -38.54 -13.01 -17.98
CA ALA A 631 -39.56 -12.59 -18.94
C ALA A 631 -40.94 -12.36 -18.30
N ARG A 632 -41.19 -12.91 -17.10
CA ARG A 632 -42.49 -12.82 -16.42
C ARG A 632 -42.42 -12.28 -14.99
N LYS A 633 -41.23 -12.24 -14.39
CA LYS A 633 -41.03 -11.97 -12.97
C LYS A 633 -39.86 -11.00 -12.79
N GLN A 634 -39.83 -10.26 -11.69
CA GLN A 634 -38.69 -9.41 -11.37
C GLN A 634 -37.53 -10.28 -10.87
N VAL A 635 -36.32 -10.07 -11.41
CA VAL A 635 -35.14 -10.85 -11.04
C VAL A 635 -33.97 -9.93 -10.70
N VAL A 636 -33.34 -10.19 -9.55
CA VAL A 636 -32.10 -9.55 -9.12
C VAL A 636 -31.02 -10.61 -8.97
N VAL A 637 -29.88 -10.39 -9.62
CA VAL A 637 -28.75 -11.32 -9.61
C VAL A 637 -27.51 -10.61 -9.07
N VAL A 638 -26.83 -11.23 -8.10
CA VAL A 638 -25.45 -10.88 -7.74
C VAL A 638 -24.55 -11.86 -8.43
N GLU A 639 -23.63 -11.35 -9.24
CA GLU A 639 -22.66 -12.18 -9.96
C GLU A 639 -21.25 -11.59 -9.92
N HIS A 640 -20.28 -12.51 -9.95
CA HIS A 640 -18.86 -12.20 -9.99
C HIS A 640 -18.22 -12.58 -11.32
N ASP A 641 -18.82 -13.52 -12.05
CA ASP A 641 -18.42 -13.90 -13.39
C ASP A 641 -18.93 -12.85 -14.38
N LEU A 642 -18.00 -12.06 -14.94
CA LEU A 642 -18.34 -10.96 -15.84
C LEU A 642 -18.97 -11.46 -17.16
N ALA A 643 -18.61 -12.65 -17.63
CA ALA A 643 -19.14 -13.22 -18.86
C ALA A 643 -20.58 -13.71 -18.65
N VAL A 644 -20.82 -14.40 -17.54
CA VAL A 644 -22.18 -14.82 -17.16
C VAL A 644 -23.06 -13.60 -16.88
N LEU A 645 -22.52 -12.57 -16.22
CA LEU A 645 -23.24 -11.33 -15.95
C LEU A 645 -23.61 -10.58 -17.25
N ASP A 646 -22.71 -10.51 -18.25
CA ASP A 646 -22.99 -9.89 -19.56
C ASP A 646 -24.13 -10.59 -20.30
N PHE A 647 -24.25 -11.91 -20.13
CA PHE A 647 -25.35 -12.69 -20.69
C PHE A 647 -26.65 -12.55 -19.89
N LEU A 648 -26.57 -12.43 -18.56
CA LEU A 648 -27.72 -12.44 -17.66
C LEU A 648 -28.42 -11.09 -17.53
N ALA A 649 -27.65 -10.03 -17.24
CA ALA A 649 -28.20 -8.78 -16.76
C ALA A 649 -28.45 -7.78 -17.88
N ASP A 650 -29.55 -7.03 -17.81
CA ASP A 650 -29.79 -5.90 -18.70
C ASP A 650 -29.11 -4.64 -18.17
N HIS A 651 -29.25 -4.44 -16.86
CA HIS A 651 -28.69 -3.30 -16.13
C HIS A 651 -27.97 -3.79 -14.89
N VAL A 652 -26.84 -3.16 -14.55
CA VAL A 652 -26.03 -3.52 -13.41
C VAL A 652 -25.83 -2.32 -12.50
N TYR A 653 -26.05 -2.54 -11.20
CA TYR A 653 -25.61 -1.64 -10.14
C TYR A 653 -24.19 -2.01 -9.71
N LEU A 654 -23.28 -1.04 -9.79
CA LEU A 654 -21.92 -1.19 -9.29
C LEU A 654 -21.88 -0.80 -7.81
N LEU A 655 -21.38 -1.70 -6.97
CA LEU A 655 -21.09 -1.41 -5.57
C LEU A 655 -19.58 -1.21 -5.42
N TYR A 656 -19.21 -0.09 -4.78
CA TYR A 656 -17.82 0.24 -4.50
C TYR A 656 -17.67 0.71 -3.05
N GLY A 657 -16.45 0.63 -2.52
CA GLY A 657 -16.17 1.04 -1.15
C GLY A 657 -14.95 0.34 -0.58
N SER A 658 -14.90 0.23 0.75
CA SER A 658 -13.82 -0.44 1.45
C SER A 658 -14.33 -1.72 2.11
N GLU A 659 -13.70 -2.84 1.74
CA GLU A 659 -14.01 -4.20 2.24
C GLU A 659 -14.14 -4.22 3.77
N GLY A 660 -15.31 -4.66 4.25
CA GLY A 660 -15.67 -4.77 5.66
C GLY A 660 -15.89 -3.43 6.38
N ALA A 661 -15.72 -2.29 5.70
CA ALA A 661 -15.89 -0.96 6.27
C ALA A 661 -17.12 -0.22 5.75
N TYR A 662 -17.26 -0.06 4.42
CA TYR A 662 -18.45 0.53 3.84
C TYR A 662 -18.66 0.12 2.38
N GLY A 663 -19.90 0.21 1.91
CA GLY A 663 -20.24 0.05 0.50
C GLY A 663 -21.25 1.09 0.06
N ILE A 664 -21.09 1.58 -1.18
CA ILE A 664 -21.96 2.56 -1.83
C ILE A 664 -22.49 1.95 -3.12
N VAL A 665 -23.81 2.00 -3.31
CA VAL A 665 -24.46 1.60 -4.55
C VAL A 665 -24.42 2.77 -5.54
N ALA A 666 -23.73 2.60 -6.67
CA ALA A 666 -23.70 3.56 -7.78
C ALA A 666 -25.03 3.55 -8.56
N GLN A 667 -25.20 4.53 -9.46
CA GLN A 667 -26.36 4.53 -10.35
C GLN A 667 -26.33 3.35 -11.34
N PRO A 668 -27.50 2.81 -11.74
CA PRO A 668 -27.58 1.66 -12.62
C PRO A 668 -27.11 2.02 -14.03
N ARG A 669 -26.46 1.07 -14.71
CA ARG A 669 -25.93 1.23 -16.06
C ARG A 669 -26.27 0.01 -16.91
N PRO A 670 -26.35 0.15 -18.24
CA PRO A 670 -26.38 -1.00 -19.13
C PRO A 670 -25.19 -1.93 -18.86
N VAL A 671 -25.41 -3.24 -18.93
CA VAL A 671 -24.44 -4.27 -18.49
C VAL A 671 -23.03 -4.08 -19.05
N ARG A 672 -22.87 -3.88 -20.37
CA ARG A 672 -21.58 -3.66 -21.02
C ARG A 672 -20.86 -2.42 -20.50
N THR A 673 -21.60 -1.33 -20.29
CA THR A 673 -21.04 -0.09 -19.72
C THR A 673 -20.59 -0.33 -18.28
N ALA A 674 -21.39 -1.03 -17.48
CA ALA A 674 -21.07 -1.34 -16.10
C ALA A 674 -19.81 -2.22 -15.98
N ILE A 675 -19.71 -3.27 -16.79
CA ILE A 675 -18.54 -4.16 -16.84
C ILE A 675 -17.29 -3.37 -17.22
N ASN A 676 -17.34 -2.54 -18.25
CA ASN A 676 -16.20 -1.71 -18.65
C ASN A 676 -15.79 -0.71 -17.56
N VAL A 677 -16.74 -0.05 -16.90
CA VAL A 677 -16.48 0.83 -15.75
C VAL A 677 -15.82 0.05 -14.60
N TYR A 678 -16.33 -1.16 -14.33
CA TYR A 678 -15.78 -2.06 -13.32
C TYR A 678 -14.34 -2.49 -13.64
N LEU A 679 -14.03 -2.80 -14.90
CA LEU A 679 -12.70 -3.16 -15.39
C LEU A 679 -11.74 -1.97 -15.41
N HIS A 680 -12.20 -0.75 -15.71
CA HIS A 680 -11.38 0.44 -15.62
C HIS A 680 -11.12 0.89 -14.17
N GLY A 681 -12.02 0.56 -13.24
CA GLY A 681 -11.89 0.93 -11.82
C GLY A 681 -12.27 2.38 -11.50
N MET A 682 -12.99 3.05 -12.41
CA MET A 682 -13.37 4.47 -12.27
C MET A 682 -14.77 4.76 -12.83
N LEU A 683 -15.62 5.36 -12.00
CA LEU A 683 -16.89 5.98 -12.36
C LEU A 683 -16.60 7.40 -12.87
N LYS A 684 -16.56 7.59 -14.19
CA LYS A 684 -16.18 8.87 -14.80
C LYS A 684 -17.15 10.01 -14.48
N GLU A 685 -18.45 9.72 -14.48
CA GLU A 685 -19.52 10.71 -14.29
C GLU A 685 -19.61 11.18 -12.84
N GLU A 686 -19.26 10.31 -11.90
CA GLU A 686 -19.20 10.64 -10.46
C GLU A 686 -17.81 11.14 -10.05
N ASN A 687 -16.82 11.09 -10.97
CA ASN A 687 -15.40 11.31 -10.72
C ASN A 687 -14.86 10.49 -9.53
N ILE A 688 -15.27 9.22 -9.44
CA ILE A 688 -14.88 8.32 -8.36
C ILE A 688 -14.01 7.20 -8.91
N ARG A 689 -12.74 7.16 -8.46
CA ARG A 689 -11.85 6.01 -8.67
C ARG A 689 -11.97 5.09 -7.47
N PHE A 690 -12.50 3.88 -7.67
CA PHE A 690 -12.63 2.87 -6.62
C PHE A 690 -11.57 1.77 -6.70
N ARG A 691 -10.69 1.81 -7.71
CA ARG A 691 -9.50 0.96 -7.79
C ARG A 691 -8.33 1.72 -8.41
N ASP A 692 -7.13 1.53 -7.86
CA ASP A 692 -5.93 2.25 -8.30
C ASP A 692 -5.50 1.89 -9.73
N ARG A 693 -5.50 0.60 -10.05
CA ARG A 693 -5.10 0.06 -11.36
C ARG A 693 -6.30 -0.51 -12.11
N PRO A 694 -6.40 -0.33 -13.43
CA PRO A 694 -7.40 -1.03 -14.22
C PRO A 694 -7.08 -2.53 -14.28
N ILE A 695 -8.12 -3.36 -14.45
CA ILE A 695 -7.94 -4.72 -14.94
C ILE A 695 -7.73 -4.58 -16.45
N ALA A 696 -6.51 -4.82 -16.89
CA ALA A 696 -6.15 -4.84 -18.31
C ALA A 696 -5.98 -6.29 -18.76
N PHE A 697 -6.46 -6.57 -19.96
CA PHE A 697 -6.21 -7.82 -20.66
C PHE A 697 -4.95 -7.64 -21.49
N GLU A 698 -3.87 -8.34 -21.12
CA GLU A 698 -2.62 -8.27 -21.86
C GLU A 698 -2.72 -9.16 -23.09
N VAL A 699 -2.80 -8.57 -24.28
CA VAL A 699 -2.59 -9.30 -25.52
C VAL A 699 -1.09 -9.60 -25.62
N ARG A 700 -0.69 -10.78 -25.15
CA ARG A 700 0.71 -11.19 -25.22
C ARG A 700 0.97 -11.80 -26.59
N PRO A 701 2.07 -11.42 -27.28
CA PRO A 701 2.53 -12.20 -28.41
C PRO A 701 2.84 -13.62 -27.91
N PRO A 702 2.46 -14.68 -28.66
CA PRO A 702 2.80 -16.05 -28.28
C PRO A 702 4.31 -16.13 -28.06
N ARG A 703 4.74 -16.61 -26.88
CA ARG A 703 6.17 -16.83 -26.62
C ARG A 703 6.66 -17.82 -27.67
N ALA A 704 7.79 -17.49 -28.33
CA ALA A 704 8.47 -18.41 -29.23
C ALA A 704 8.76 -19.73 -28.49
N ASP A 705 8.56 -20.86 -29.18
CA ASP A 705 8.69 -22.23 -28.68
C ASP A 705 9.71 -22.38 -27.54
N TRP A 706 9.20 -22.48 -26.32
CA TRP A 706 10.02 -22.66 -25.13
C TRP A 706 10.65 -24.06 -25.15
N LYS A 707 11.91 -24.17 -25.56
CA LYS A 707 12.69 -25.42 -25.51
C LYS A 707 13.19 -25.71 -24.09
N GLY A 708 12.29 -25.76 -23.11
CA GLY A 708 12.60 -26.20 -21.75
C GLY A 708 12.84 -27.72 -21.69
N GLU A 709 13.71 -28.17 -20.79
CA GLU A 709 13.87 -29.60 -20.49
C GLU A 709 12.56 -30.19 -19.97
N THR A 710 12.28 -31.45 -20.30
CA THR A 710 11.12 -32.17 -19.76
C THR A 710 11.30 -32.43 -18.27
N LEU A 711 10.31 -32.07 -17.46
CA LEU A 711 10.24 -32.40 -16.03
C LEU A 711 9.47 -33.71 -15.81
N VAL A 712 8.31 -33.83 -16.46
CA VAL A 712 7.40 -34.97 -16.33
C VAL A 712 7.11 -35.51 -17.71
N THR A 713 7.24 -36.83 -17.88
CA THR A 713 6.70 -37.53 -19.05
C THR A 713 5.68 -38.54 -18.55
N PHE A 714 4.52 -38.60 -19.19
CA PHE A 714 3.52 -39.64 -18.93
C PHE A 714 3.11 -40.26 -20.25
N ASP A 715 3.03 -41.59 -20.28
CA ASP A 715 2.45 -42.31 -21.41
C ASP A 715 0.91 -42.20 -21.38
N GLY A 716 0.22 -43.00 -22.20
CA GLY A 716 -1.24 -43.06 -22.13
C GLY A 716 -1.72 -43.57 -20.78
N LEU A 717 -2.15 -42.67 -19.89
CA LEU A 717 -2.61 -43.02 -18.55
C LEU A 717 -4.07 -43.47 -18.59
N THR A 718 -4.38 -44.57 -17.93
CA THR A 718 -5.77 -44.98 -17.67
C THR A 718 -5.99 -45.15 -16.18
N LYS A 719 -7.09 -44.60 -15.67
CA LYS A 719 -7.54 -44.79 -14.30
C LYS A 719 -9.01 -45.20 -14.29
N THR A 720 -9.29 -46.36 -13.73
CA THR A 720 -10.64 -46.92 -13.64
C THR A 720 -11.05 -47.02 -12.18
N TYR A 721 -12.24 -46.50 -11.88
CA TYR A 721 -13.02 -46.76 -10.67
C TYR A 721 -14.26 -47.57 -11.07
N ASP A 722 -15.07 -47.99 -10.10
CA ASP A 722 -16.22 -48.87 -10.33
C ASP A 722 -17.23 -48.30 -11.36
N GLU A 723 -17.45 -46.99 -11.36
CA GLU A 723 -18.43 -46.32 -12.23
C GLU A 723 -17.79 -45.34 -13.25
N PHE A 724 -16.50 -45.05 -13.14
CA PHE A 724 -15.83 -44.01 -13.93
C PHE A 724 -14.48 -44.47 -14.50
N THR A 725 -14.25 -44.21 -15.78
CA THR A 725 -12.95 -44.44 -16.43
C THR A 725 -12.38 -43.14 -17.01
N LEU A 726 -11.14 -42.83 -16.66
CA LEU A 726 -10.35 -41.73 -17.22
C LEU A 726 -9.26 -42.28 -18.13
N GLU A 727 -9.19 -41.77 -19.37
CA GLU A 727 -8.11 -42.00 -20.32
C GLU A 727 -7.41 -40.67 -20.65
N VAL A 728 -6.09 -40.58 -20.47
CA VAL A 728 -5.30 -39.40 -20.80
C VAL A 728 -4.26 -39.78 -21.85
N GLU A 729 -4.23 -39.05 -22.96
CA GLU A 729 -3.23 -39.25 -24.01
C GLU A 729 -1.81 -38.91 -23.49
N GLY A 730 -0.80 -39.62 -23.98
CA GLY A 730 0.58 -39.42 -23.54
C GLY A 730 1.08 -37.99 -23.82
N GLY A 731 1.80 -37.42 -22.86
CA GLY A 731 2.21 -36.03 -22.87
C GLY A 731 3.44 -35.75 -22.02
N ARG A 732 3.87 -34.48 -22.02
CA ARG A 732 5.04 -34.03 -21.27
C ARG A 732 4.83 -32.63 -20.70
N LEU A 733 5.34 -32.39 -19.51
CA LEU A 733 5.40 -31.07 -18.86
C LEU A 733 6.85 -30.59 -18.80
N ARG A 734 7.12 -29.35 -19.22
CA ARG A 734 8.48 -28.80 -19.26
C ARG A 734 8.80 -28.01 -17.99
N LYS A 735 10.09 -27.96 -17.62
CA LYS A 735 10.55 -27.12 -16.49
C LYS A 735 10.22 -25.65 -16.73
N GLY A 736 9.55 -25.02 -15.77
CA GLY A 736 9.17 -23.60 -15.83
C GLY A 736 7.92 -23.32 -16.67
N GLU A 737 7.28 -24.35 -17.23
CA GLU A 737 6.02 -24.22 -17.96
C GLU A 737 4.83 -24.20 -17.00
N VAL A 738 3.86 -23.34 -17.29
CA VAL A 738 2.59 -23.34 -16.57
C VAL A 738 1.49 -23.91 -17.47
N VAL A 739 0.97 -25.08 -17.13
CA VAL A 739 -0.07 -25.78 -17.90
C VAL A 739 -1.43 -25.56 -17.25
N GLY A 740 -2.37 -24.97 -17.99
CA GLY A 740 -3.78 -24.89 -17.59
C GLY A 740 -4.50 -26.19 -17.90
N VAL A 741 -5.50 -26.56 -17.09
CA VAL A 741 -6.36 -27.71 -17.34
C VAL A 741 -7.81 -27.25 -17.29
N VAL A 742 -8.54 -27.46 -18.39
CA VAL A 742 -9.92 -27.04 -18.55
C VAL A 742 -10.79 -28.22 -18.99
N GLY A 743 -12.06 -28.22 -18.58
CA GLY A 743 -13.05 -29.21 -19.03
C GLY A 743 -14.26 -29.28 -18.10
N PRO A 744 -15.35 -29.98 -18.50
CA PRO A 744 -16.54 -30.16 -17.68
C PRO A 744 -16.26 -30.84 -16.34
N ASN A 745 -17.19 -30.70 -15.39
CA ASN A 745 -17.10 -31.42 -14.11
C ASN A 745 -17.20 -32.94 -14.32
N ALA A 746 -16.62 -33.70 -13.38
CA ALA A 746 -16.61 -35.17 -13.42
C ALA A 746 -16.03 -35.82 -14.69
N THR A 747 -15.12 -35.12 -15.39
CA THR A 747 -14.35 -35.65 -16.54
C THR A 747 -12.96 -36.17 -16.15
N GLY A 748 -12.62 -36.17 -14.86
CA GLY A 748 -11.36 -36.74 -14.35
C GLY A 748 -10.19 -35.77 -14.19
N LYS A 749 -10.41 -34.45 -14.27
CA LYS A 749 -9.35 -33.42 -14.04
C LYS A 749 -8.64 -33.59 -12.68
N THR A 750 -9.41 -33.62 -11.58
CA THR A 750 -8.87 -33.84 -10.23
C THR A 750 -8.19 -35.20 -10.10
N THR A 751 -8.74 -36.24 -10.74
CA THR A 751 -8.09 -37.56 -10.80
C THR A 751 -6.72 -37.46 -11.47
N PHE A 752 -6.61 -36.80 -12.61
CA PHE A 752 -5.33 -36.57 -13.28
C PHE A 752 -4.32 -35.81 -12.41
N VAL A 753 -4.76 -34.75 -11.71
CA VAL A 753 -3.90 -34.04 -10.75
C VAL A 753 -3.41 -34.97 -9.65
N LYS A 754 -4.28 -35.82 -9.07
CA LYS A 754 -3.90 -36.79 -8.04
C LYS A 754 -2.93 -37.86 -8.54
N LEU A 755 -3.04 -38.27 -9.81
CA LEU A 755 -2.08 -39.18 -10.44
C LEU A 755 -0.69 -38.53 -10.50
N LEU A 756 -0.60 -37.27 -10.95
CA LEU A 756 0.66 -36.52 -11.00
C LEU A 756 1.20 -36.15 -9.62
N ALA A 757 0.32 -35.97 -8.64
CA ALA A 757 0.69 -35.73 -7.25
C ALA A 757 1.23 -36.98 -6.53
N GLY A 758 1.07 -38.17 -7.13
CA GLY A 758 1.39 -39.45 -6.50
C GLY A 758 0.43 -39.84 -5.36
N VAL A 759 -0.71 -39.14 -5.22
CA VAL A 759 -1.76 -39.46 -4.25
C VAL A 759 -2.54 -40.70 -4.68
N GLU A 760 -2.72 -40.87 -6.00
CA GLU A 760 -3.32 -42.06 -6.60
C GLU A 760 -2.41 -42.66 -7.66
N LYS A 761 -2.48 -43.99 -7.84
CA LYS A 761 -1.74 -44.70 -8.89
C LYS A 761 -2.63 -44.94 -10.11
N PRO A 762 -2.09 -44.85 -11.34
CA PRO A 762 -2.83 -45.22 -12.55
C PRO A 762 -3.14 -46.72 -12.55
N THR A 763 -4.22 -47.09 -13.23
CA THR A 763 -4.59 -48.50 -13.49
C THR A 763 -3.73 -49.08 -14.62
N SER A 764 -3.44 -48.26 -15.64
CA SER A 764 -2.52 -48.56 -16.74
C SER A 764 -1.74 -47.29 -17.11
N GLY A 765 -0.53 -47.48 -17.63
CA GLY A 765 0.41 -46.40 -17.95
C GLY A 765 1.40 -46.09 -16.83
N THR A 766 2.47 -45.39 -17.17
CA THR A 766 3.54 -44.93 -16.28
C THR A 766 3.73 -43.41 -16.34
N VAL A 767 3.93 -42.84 -15.16
CA VAL A 767 4.35 -41.46 -14.97
C VAL A 767 5.84 -41.48 -14.62
N GLU A 768 6.68 -41.01 -15.54
CA GLU A 768 8.14 -41.05 -15.41
C GLU A 768 8.74 -39.73 -14.94
N GLY A 769 9.53 -39.83 -13.87
CA GLY A 769 10.42 -38.82 -13.31
C GLY A 769 10.32 -38.75 -11.78
N LYS A 770 11.20 -37.94 -11.16
CA LYS A 770 11.21 -37.68 -9.71
C LYS A 770 11.21 -36.18 -9.50
N TRP A 771 10.21 -35.70 -8.77
CA TRP A 771 10.04 -34.28 -8.48
C TRP A 771 9.38 -34.12 -7.11
N ALA A 772 9.68 -33.01 -6.44
CA ALA A 772 8.92 -32.58 -5.27
C ALA A 772 7.60 -31.95 -5.73
N VAL A 773 6.48 -32.37 -5.11
CA VAL A 773 5.13 -31.87 -5.40
C VAL A 773 4.65 -30.97 -4.28
N SER A 774 4.11 -29.81 -4.63
CA SER A 774 3.25 -29.02 -3.74
C SER A 774 1.83 -29.02 -4.30
N TYR A 775 0.87 -29.53 -3.53
CA TYR A 775 -0.51 -29.73 -3.99
C TYR A 775 -1.52 -28.91 -3.16
N LYS A 776 -2.38 -28.16 -3.85
CA LYS A 776 -3.61 -27.56 -3.31
C LYS A 776 -4.82 -28.39 -3.78
N PRO A 777 -5.57 -29.04 -2.87
CA PRO A 777 -6.76 -29.81 -3.23
C PRO A 777 -7.99 -28.93 -3.51
N GLN A 778 -8.94 -29.44 -4.30
CA GLN A 778 -10.18 -28.74 -4.66
C GLN A 778 -10.99 -28.34 -3.41
N TYR A 779 -11.26 -29.29 -2.53
CA TYR A 779 -11.97 -29.08 -1.26
C TYR A 779 -10.99 -28.85 -0.11
N LEU A 780 -11.21 -27.76 0.63
CA LEU A 780 -10.41 -27.38 1.79
C LEU A 780 -11.23 -27.61 3.07
N GLU A 781 -10.65 -28.32 4.02
CA GLU A 781 -11.21 -28.46 5.36
C GLU A 781 -10.47 -27.56 6.35
N SER A 782 -11.20 -26.87 7.22
CA SER A 782 -10.65 -25.93 8.20
C SER A 782 -10.27 -26.63 9.52
N ASN A 783 -9.62 -27.79 9.45
CA ASN A 783 -9.38 -28.66 10.61
C ASN A 783 -8.06 -28.35 11.33
N TYR A 784 -7.37 -27.27 10.97
CA TYR A 784 -6.13 -26.87 11.62
C TYR A 784 -6.43 -26.09 12.91
N GLU A 785 -5.95 -26.62 14.03
CA GLU A 785 -5.99 -25.92 15.32
C GLU A 785 -4.78 -24.99 15.44
N GLY A 786 -5.03 -23.69 15.33
CA GLY A 786 -4.01 -22.65 15.45
C GLY A 786 -4.24 -21.48 14.49
N THR A 787 -3.31 -20.53 14.55
CA THR A 787 -3.33 -19.33 13.71
C THR A 787 -2.75 -19.59 12.32
N VAL A 788 -3.08 -18.71 11.37
CA VAL A 788 -2.49 -18.75 10.02
C VAL A 788 -0.96 -18.64 10.07
N ARG A 789 -0.41 -17.83 10.98
CA ARG A 789 1.05 -17.71 11.17
C ARG A 789 1.66 -19.05 11.55
N GLU A 790 1.09 -19.74 12.53
CA GLU A 790 1.56 -21.05 12.99
C GLU A 790 1.49 -22.08 11.86
N LEU A 791 0.43 -22.06 11.04
CA LEU A 791 0.29 -22.91 9.86
C LEU A 791 1.47 -22.73 8.88
N PHE A 792 1.81 -21.49 8.55
CA PHE A 792 2.93 -21.19 7.64
C PHE A 792 4.29 -21.55 8.25
N VAL A 793 4.53 -21.17 9.50
CA VAL A 793 5.80 -21.48 10.19
C VAL A 793 6.01 -22.99 10.30
N ASN A 794 4.96 -23.76 10.63
CA ASN A 794 5.07 -25.21 10.72
C ASN A 794 5.29 -25.87 9.35
N ALA A 795 4.73 -25.31 8.28
CA ALA A 795 4.81 -25.90 6.94
C ALA A 795 6.10 -25.55 6.18
N VAL A 796 6.62 -24.34 6.33
CA VAL A 796 7.77 -23.84 5.53
C VAL A 796 8.90 -23.23 6.36
N GLY A 797 8.80 -23.27 7.70
CA GLY A 797 9.84 -22.81 8.62
C GLY A 797 10.18 -21.33 8.42
N LYS A 798 11.48 -21.01 8.42
CA LYS A 798 12.01 -19.64 8.28
C LYS A 798 11.58 -18.94 6.99
N LYS A 799 11.17 -19.66 5.94
CA LYS A 799 10.69 -19.06 4.69
C LYS A 799 9.42 -18.22 4.93
N ALA A 800 8.58 -18.60 5.89
CA ALA A 800 7.38 -17.85 6.28
C ALA A 800 7.68 -16.45 6.83
N GLU A 801 8.91 -16.20 7.28
CA GLU A 801 9.34 -14.91 7.85
C GLU A 801 10.29 -14.15 6.91
N SER A 802 10.48 -14.67 5.69
CA SER A 802 11.35 -14.04 4.70
C SER A 802 10.67 -12.83 4.05
N GLY A 803 11.46 -11.79 3.71
CA GLY A 803 10.97 -10.65 2.94
C GLY A 803 10.38 -11.07 1.59
N TYR A 804 10.91 -12.13 0.96
CA TYR A 804 10.36 -12.71 -0.26
C TYR A 804 8.94 -13.23 -0.08
N PHE A 805 8.68 -14.04 0.96
CA PHE A 805 7.34 -14.55 1.24
C PHE A 805 6.37 -13.40 1.51
N GLU A 806 6.80 -12.39 2.25
CA GLU A 806 5.99 -11.21 2.54
C GLU A 806 5.60 -10.47 1.25
N THR A 807 6.56 -10.12 0.39
CA THR A 807 6.32 -9.28 -0.80
C THR A 807 5.71 -10.03 -1.98
N GLU A 808 6.07 -11.30 -2.18
CA GLU A 808 5.65 -12.07 -3.37
C GLU A 808 4.39 -12.90 -3.14
N ILE A 809 4.11 -13.32 -1.90
CA ILE A 809 3.00 -14.23 -1.59
C ILE A 809 2.01 -13.58 -0.61
N ALA A 810 2.47 -13.14 0.57
CA ALA A 810 1.57 -12.73 1.65
C ALA A 810 0.87 -11.40 1.39
N GLU A 811 1.57 -10.39 0.85
CA GLU A 811 1.00 -9.08 0.53
C GLU A 811 0.03 -9.14 -0.67
N PRO A 812 0.38 -9.75 -1.83
CA PRO A 812 -0.52 -9.85 -2.98
C PRO A 812 -1.81 -10.63 -2.69
N LEU A 813 -1.72 -11.74 -1.95
CA LEU A 813 -2.88 -12.54 -1.52
C LEU A 813 -3.58 -11.95 -0.27
N LYS A 814 -3.09 -10.83 0.26
CA LYS A 814 -3.53 -10.16 1.49
C LYS A 814 -3.55 -11.06 2.75
N ILE A 815 -2.71 -12.10 2.79
CA ILE A 815 -2.56 -13.05 3.91
C ILE A 815 -1.99 -12.35 5.15
N ARG A 816 -1.16 -11.30 4.98
CA ARG A 816 -0.58 -10.52 6.09
C ARG A 816 -1.62 -10.13 7.15
N THR A 817 -2.80 -9.68 6.70
CA THR A 817 -3.89 -9.24 7.61
C THR A 817 -4.62 -10.39 8.32
N MET A 818 -4.34 -11.63 7.95
CA MET A 818 -4.96 -12.85 8.49
C MET A 818 -3.99 -13.68 9.33
N MET A 819 -2.70 -13.31 9.40
CA MET A 819 -1.66 -14.09 10.10
C MET A 819 -2.02 -14.45 11.54
N GLU A 820 -2.68 -13.54 12.25
CA GLU A 820 -3.05 -13.73 13.66
C GLU A 820 -4.46 -14.32 13.87
N ARG A 821 -5.17 -14.66 12.79
CA ARG A 821 -6.51 -15.26 12.89
C ARG A 821 -6.42 -16.77 12.95
N ASP A 822 -7.37 -17.38 13.64
CA ASP A 822 -7.54 -18.83 13.66
C ASP A 822 -8.01 -19.32 12.29
N VAL A 823 -7.41 -20.42 11.80
CA VAL A 823 -7.74 -20.99 10.48
C VAL A 823 -9.23 -21.40 10.40
N SER A 824 -9.79 -21.88 11.51
CA SER A 824 -11.22 -22.24 11.63
C SER A 824 -12.18 -21.06 11.52
N SER A 825 -11.70 -19.82 11.70
CA SER A 825 -12.50 -18.59 11.60
C SER A 825 -12.50 -17.95 10.21
N LEU A 826 -11.73 -18.51 9.26
CA LEU A 826 -11.59 -17.97 7.92
C LEU A 826 -12.84 -18.25 7.08
N SER A 827 -13.25 -17.28 6.27
CA SER A 827 -14.23 -17.51 5.20
C SER A 827 -13.63 -18.39 4.10
N GLY A 828 -14.48 -18.98 3.23
CA GLY A 828 -14.02 -19.83 2.13
C GLY A 828 -12.98 -19.14 1.22
N GLY A 829 -13.20 -17.88 0.84
CA GLY A 829 -12.23 -17.12 0.02
C GLY A 829 -10.97 -16.68 0.77
N GLU A 830 -11.01 -16.54 2.09
CA GLU A 830 -9.82 -16.31 2.93
C GLU A 830 -8.99 -17.59 3.05
N LEU A 831 -9.64 -18.71 3.38
CA LEU A 831 -9.03 -20.03 3.46
C LEU A 831 -8.40 -20.44 2.13
N GLN A 832 -9.07 -20.15 1.02
CA GLN A 832 -8.55 -20.37 -0.33
C GLN A 832 -7.24 -19.62 -0.59
N ARG A 833 -7.16 -18.33 -0.23
CA ARG A 833 -5.93 -17.53 -0.40
C ARG A 833 -4.79 -18.04 0.48
N VAL A 834 -5.11 -18.44 1.72
CA VAL A 834 -4.14 -19.07 2.62
C VAL A 834 -3.63 -20.38 2.02
N ALA A 835 -4.51 -21.23 1.50
CA ALA A 835 -4.13 -22.50 0.88
C ALA A 835 -3.25 -22.31 -0.36
N VAL A 836 -3.61 -21.39 -1.27
CA VAL A 836 -2.77 -21.06 -2.43
C VAL A 836 -1.41 -20.53 -1.98
N GLY A 837 -1.37 -19.61 -1.02
CA GLY A 837 -0.12 -19.06 -0.48
C GLY A 837 0.76 -20.14 0.17
N LEU A 838 0.17 -21.08 0.91
CA LEU A 838 0.87 -22.20 1.53
C LEU A 838 1.48 -23.13 0.48
N THR A 839 0.72 -23.43 -0.58
CA THR A 839 1.18 -24.26 -1.70
C THR A 839 2.34 -23.60 -2.42
N LEU A 840 2.27 -22.29 -2.70
CA LEU A 840 3.34 -21.51 -3.34
C LEU A 840 4.56 -21.31 -2.44
N ALA A 841 4.39 -21.32 -1.11
CA ALA A 841 5.50 -21.14 -0.18
C ALA A 841 6.38 -22.39 -0.05
N ARG A 842 5.81 -23.59 -0.18
CA ARG A 842 6.55 -24.86 -0.11
C ARG A 842 7.55 -24.97 -1.25
N ASP A 843 8.74 -25.49 -0.98
CA ASP A 843 9.71 -25.78 -2.04
C ASP A 843 9.32 -27.07 -2.76
N ALA A 844 8.95 -26.93 -4.03
CA ALA A 844 8.56 -28.02 -4.91
C ALA A 844 9.07 -27.76 -6.34
N ASP A 845 9.20 -28.81 -7.14
CA ASP A 845 9.55 -28.69 -8.56
C ASP A 845 8.31 -28.48 -9.43
N ILE A 846 7.17 -29.06 -9.00
CA ILE A 846 5.87 -28.89 -9.61
C ILE A 846 4.81 -28.47 -8.58
N TYR A 847 4.02 -27.47 -8.94
CA TYR A 847 2.92 -26.95 -8.15
C TYR A 847 1.59 -27.33 -8.82
N LEU A 848 0.77 -28.07 -8.09
CA LEU A 848 -0.51 -28.58 -8.56
C LEU A 848 -1.61 -27.82 -7.83
N LEU A 849 -2.37 -26.99 -8.54
CA LEU A 849 -3.45 -26.19 -7.97
C LEU A 849 -4.78 -26.59 -8.57
N ASP A 850 -5.64 -27.21 -7.74
CA ASP A 850 -6.99 -27.61 -8.15
C ASP A 850 -8.02 -26.56 -7.71
N GLU A 851 -8.61 -25.90 -8.70
CA GLU A 851 -9.54 -24.76 -8.58
C GLU A 851 -9.05 -23.66 -7.62
N PRO A 852 -7.92 -23.00 -7.92
CA PRO A 852 -7.43 -21.87 -7.13
C PRO A 852 -8.37 -20.66 -7.15
N SER A 853 -9.23 -20.50 -8.17
CA SER A 853 -10.16 -19.36 -8.30
C SER A 853 -11.44 -19.48 -7.46
N ALA A 854 -11.73 -20.66 -6.91
CA ALA A 854 -12.96 -20.93 -6.17
C ALA A 854 -13.15 -19.95 -5.00
N TYR A 855 -14.39 -19.50 -4.76
CA TYR A 855 -14.77 -18.54 -3.71
C TYR A 855 -14.13 -17.14 -3.80
N LEU A 856 -13.26 -16.88 -4.77
CA LEU A 856 -12.61 -15.59 -4.96
C LEU A 856 -13.48 -14.68 -5.83
N ASP A 857 -13.53 -13.39 -5.48
CA ASP A 857 -14.10 -12.38 -6.38
C ASP A 857 -13.16 -12.11 -7.57
N SER A 858 -13.68 -11.43 -8.60
CA SER A 858 -12.93 -11.13 -9.84
C SER A 858 -11.55 -10.50 -9.61
N ASN A 859 -11.41 -9.63 -8.59
CA ASN A 859 -10.15 -8.95 -8.31
C ASN A 859 -9.19 -9.88 -7.55
N GLN A 860 -9.70 -10.64 -6.59
CA GLN A 860 -8.92 -11.67 -5.89
C GLN A 860 -8.44 -12.75 -6.85
N ARG A 861 -9.29 -13.22 -7.78
CA ARG A 861 -8.90 -14.17 -8.86
C ARG A 861 -7.73 -13.64 -9.67
N MET A 862 -7.83 -12.40 -10.12
CA MET A 862 -6.77 -11.71 -10.88
C MET A 862 -5.44 -11.67 -10.12
N GLU A 863 -5.47 -11.21 -8.86
CA GLU A 863 -4.25 -11.12 -8.06
C GLU A 863 -3.68 -12.51 -7.73
N THR A 864 -4.53 -13.51 -7.50
CA THR A 864 -4.11 -14.91 -7.33
C THR A 864 -3.44 -15.45 -8.59
N ALA A 865 -4.04 -15.28 -9.78
CA ALA A 865 -3.45 -15.71 -11.05
C ALA A 865 -2.09 -15.06 -11.30
N LYS A 866 -1.99 -13.73 -11.11
CA LYS A 866 -0.74 -12.98 -11.21
C LYS A 866 0.31 -13.44 -10.22
N THR A 867 -0.09 -13.76 -8.99
CA THR A 867 0.80 -14.23 -7.94
C THR A 867 1.36 -15.60 -8.29
N ILE A 868 0.50 -16.56 -8.67
CA ILE A 868 0.92 -17.89 -9.14
C ILE A 868 1.91 -17.73 -10.29
N ARG A 869 1.53 -16.99 -11.33
CA ARG A 869 2.38 -16.75 -12.51
C ARG A 869 3.75 -16.18 -12.13
N ARG A 870 3.77 -15.12 -11.31
CA ARG A 870 4.99 -14.44 -10.90
C ARG A 870 5.92 -15.36 -10.10
N VAL A 871 5.37 -16.15 -9.18
CA VAL A 871 6.15 -17.12 -8.40
C VAL A 871 6.73 -18.19 -9.32
N MET A 872 5.94 -18.76 -10.24
CA MET A 872 6.44 -19.74 -11.21
C MET A 872 7.57 -19.17 -12.07
N GLU A 873 7.43 -17.93 -12.57
CA GLU A 873 8.45 -17.29 -13.40
C GLU A 873 9.72 -16.93 -12.62
N LYS A 874 9.60 -16.41 -11.40
CA LYS A 874 10.75 -16.01 -10.58
C LYS A 874 11.56 -17.20 -10.08
N GLU A 875 10.89 -18.28 -9.69
CA GLU A 875 11.54 -19.48 -9.18
C GLU A 875 11.88 -20.49 -10.29
N GLY A 876 11.44 -20.26 -11.53
CA GLY A 876 11.62 -21.18 -12.65
C GLY A 876 10.92 -22.52 -12.44
N LYS A 877 9.76 -22.51 -11.78
CA LYS A 877 9.02 -23.70 -11.35
C LYS A 877 7.87 -24.05 -12.29
N THR A 878 7.50 -25.32 -12.31
CA THR A 878 6.45 -25.83 -13.20
C THR A 878 5.10 -25.79 -12.50
N GLY A 879 4.04 -25.39 -13.19
CA GLY A 879 2.69 -25.33 -12.64
C GLY A 879 1.69 -26.17 -13.43
N LEU A 880 0.77 -26.86 -12.75
CA LEU A 880 -0.45 -27.41 -13.35
C LEU A 880 -1.66 -26.81 -12.61
N ILE A 881 -2.43 -26.00 -13.32
CA ILE A 881 -3.55 -25.25 -12.75
C ILE A 881 -4.84 -25.77 -13.36
N VAL A 882 -5.69 -26.41 -12.55
CA VAL A 882 -7.04 -26.77 -12.94
C VAL A 882 -7.97 -25.63 -12.57
N ASP A 883 -8.69 -25.08 -13.54
CA ASP A 883 -9.73 -24.09 -13.26
C ASP A 883 -10.84 -24.13 -14.32
N HIS A 884 -11.97 -23.52 -14.00
CA HIS A 884 -13.10 -23.35 -14.90
C HIS A 884 -13.17 -21.93 -15.47
N ASP A 885 -12.45 -20.98 -14.86
CA ASP A 885 -12.38 -19.61 -15.29
C ASP A 885 -11.36 -19.47 -16.43
N VAL A 886 -11.86 -19.36 -17.66
CA VAL A 886 -11.05 -19.20 -18.88
C VAL A 886 -10.11 -18.01 -18.76
N TYR A 887 -10.56 -16.92 -18.14
CA TYR A 887 -9.75 -15.73 -17.95
C TYR A 887 -8.62 -15.97 -16.94
N PHE A 888 -8.90 -16.70 -15.87
CA PHE A 888 -7.87 -17.10 -14.91
C PHE A 888 -6.78 -17.95 -15.58
N LEU A 889 -7.18 -18.92 -16.41
CA LEU A 889 -6.24 -19.78 -17.14
C LEU A 889 -5.42 -19.00 -18.18
N ASP A 890 -6.05 -18.10 -18.93
CA ASP A 890 -5.36 -17.25 -19.92
C ASP A 890 -4.22 -16.41 -19.30
N LEU A 891 -4.42 -15.93 -18.06
CA LEU A 891 -3.42 -15.12 -17.36
C LEU A 891 -2.24 -15.92 -16.81
N VAL A 892 -2.51 -17.15 -16.36
CA VAL A 892 -1.54 -17.96 -15.62
C VAL A 892 -0.79 -18.92 -16.53
N SER A 893 -1.42 -19.45 -17.57
CA SER A 893 -0.92 -20.58 -18.36
C SER A 893 -0.12 -20.18 -19.61
N ASP A 894 0.83 -21.02 -19.98
CA ASP A 894 1.59 -20.99 -21.24
C ASP A 894 1.04 -22.00 -22.27
N SER A 895 0.46 -23.10 -21.79
CA SER A 895 -0.17 -24.17 -22.57
C SER A 895 -1.40 -24.70 -21.83
N ILE A 896 -2.24 -25.47 -22.51
CA ILE A 896 -3.51 -25.96 -21.95
C ILE A 896 -3.78 -27.43 -22.28
N MET A 897 -4.28 -28.17 -21.31
CA MET A 897 -4.84 -29.51 -21.48
C MET A 897 -6.36 -29.44 -21.43
N VAL A 898 -6.99 -30.14 -22.37
CA VAL A 898 -8.45 -30.14 -22.54
C VAL A 898 -9.00 -31.49 -22.13
N PHE A 899 -9.96 -31.48 -21.20
CA PHE A 899 -10.68 -32.65 -20.74
C PHE A 899 -12.11 -32.65 -21.28
N GLY A 900 -12.57 -33.81 -21.72
CA GLY A 900 -13.93 -34.04 -22.22
C GLY A 900 -14.45 -35.42 -21.81
N GLY A 901 -15.55 -35.82 -22.44
CA GLY A 901 -16.21 -37.11 -22.19
C GLY A 901 -17.60 -36.96 -21.57
N GLU A 902 -18.12 -38.06 -21.03
CA GLU A 902 -19.41 -38.14 -20.37
C GLU A 902 -19.21 -38.01 -18.85
N PRO A 903 -19.71 -36.92 -18.21
CA PRO A 903 -19.52 -36.66 -16.79
C PRO A 903 -19.94 -37.85 -15.92
N GLY A 904 -19.03 -38.32 -15.07
CA GLY A 904 -19.28 -39.43 -14.14
C GLY A 904 -19.18 -40.83 -14.75
N VAL A 905 -19.07 -40.97 -16.09
CA VAL A 905 -18.98 -42.27 -16.78
C VAL A 905 -17.61 -42.46 -17.44
N ARG A 906 -17.21 -41.55 -18.33
CA ARG A 906 -15.94 -41.64 -19.07
C ARG A 906 -15.32 -40.27 -19.29
N GLY A 907 -14.09 -40.09 -18.85
CA GLY A 907 -13.27 -38.90 -19.09
C GLY A 907 -12.18 -39.14 -20.12
N SER A 908 -11.90 -38.14 -20.96
CA SER A 908 -10.75 -38.13 -21.85
C SER A 908 -9.93 -36.85 -21.70
N GLY A 909 -8.61 -36.96 -21.59
CA GLY A 909 -7.69 -35.83 -21.47
C GLY A 909 -6.71 -35.77 -22.65
N ARG A 910 -6.53 -34.58 -23.24
CA ARG A 910 -5.59 -34.34 -24.36
C ARG A 910 -4.71 -33.11 -24.13
N GLY A 911 -3.52 -33.10 -24.73
CA GLY A 911 -2.56 -32.00 -24.65
C GLY A 911 -1.29 -32.36 -23.87
N PRO A 912 -0.46 -31.38 -23.44
CA PRO A 912 -0.70 -29.93 -23.53
C PRO A 912 -0.64 -29.36 -24.95
N PHE A 913 -1.62 -28.53 -25.32
CA PHE A 913 -1.66 -27.74 -26.56
C PHE A 913 -1.17 -26.31 -26.31
N ASP A 914 -0.76 -25.60 -27.36
CA ASP A 914 -0.62 -24.15 -27.24
C ASP A 914 -1.97 -23.49 -26.91
N MET A 915 -1.93 -22.32 -26.26
CA MET A 915 -3.13 -21.64 -25.78
C MET A 915 -4.17 -21.38 -26.88
N ARG A 916 -3.74 -21.10 -28.12
CA ARG A 916 -4.67 -20.79 -29.22
C ARG A 916 -5.38 -22.03 -29.75
N THR A 917 -4.70 -23.17 -29.80
CA THR A 917 -5.29 -24.43 -30.26
C THR A 917 -6.21 -25.05 -29.21
N GLY A 918 -5.89 -24.88 -27.92
CA GLY A 918 -6.66 -25.50 -26.85
C GLY A 918 -7.83 -24.69 -26.29
N MET A 919 -7.83 -23.35 -26.45
CA MET A 919 -8.99 -22.47 -26.16
C MET A 919 -9.97 -22.48 -27.33
#